data_AF-A0A917FYD4-F1
#
_entry.id   AF-A0A917FYD4-F1
#
_cell.length_a   1.000
_cell.length_b   1.000
_cell.length_c   1.000
_cell.angle_alpha   90.00
_cell.angle_beta   90.00
_cell.angle_gamma   90.00
#
_symmetry.space_group_name_H-M   'P 1'
#
loop_
_entity.id
_entity.type
_entity.pdbx_description
1 polymer ?
#
loop_
_entity_poly.entity_id
_entity_poly.type
_entity_poly.pdbx_seq_one_letter_code
_entity_poly.pdbx_strand_id
1 'polypeptide(L)'
;MNKLINGFNTTRLQIEANRQDLYSPGQLALSNGVHDILISDSATQARIGMSKAGTQTVNRTDWQVVTGFTADARYPGSTLSGDKLVVPTTHRGIISGTLYFLSQSSGIQTTIWARLKVNNTVVRVNNVSNGYKFRYANQSVQAVRINFVYDLNAGDEISIETKYEGKKKAGGLFGAKVDTFYDGTLVAGSSVDEQVFDRKTQDFAYDMAFPNDSEFYYNSNSQFFCPDFGKKMLNVYDVTGGDTTNANPVEGRSWGPILVQSKVPIDVDTDSDVWISGTFRFRNFAAAQKETGTVVAKVALWGRGYTEDAYGKNDVDRELLVWEVPMTAGATVTDFTVPEHDPTTITPDIKQVYFVVYLYSTTQNKQVSANYKKVGSTGNEESVFGWYNDRPLKISVRLPSEKQTQEHKLSSTGVGFLDRRFFANVVGTKKLTYMGLPGQATAFSVYQYNGTRGALIGSYTALADEHKQVSIASPTGQIEIVGNSTTVNPAAQSKTKTVAQSLTSSYAELVMTTANAYTATHTGTINFAWSMTLSDDDGGRMAGLFVNGVMVKEWTIASATTASDSASVAVNAGDSVVLTVRRTSISSSSVNTANTSMTYQPIVTTQHYLIESLLPVPADTYTQTTTLAERITWQNVADELTNVTLEREEFNAGKLKLRFKSDALADGSLIRAGKRVRLVTVNYGNTAGAKPGTAPEQYVVVFTGTIRDYKTEYDYNAVPYIEVTVMDALQQLDETRAGFFYDRPVQYAQQLHASGKQAKIDALDVTGKYVDGVQSYKLQPSAYQESARIKDSLEAMRNSNKGFVYVDRYDYLRYQSQLDQTIKLTVSDDYQNADLSYGRIEKSTDTESIINVVEPEEYSLNYKDLEERSASGETPVKLEPYATETKVATYYYRPESIDAYGERKEQFPVVRGTGQRQDINLQQLGSDFSEWSRGILNDYDLDTNTVTRVMVIPQNWFDIKRLSGLELLDKVCVFVKGEKHVMRVRHMEWFIDAGHIRVELTFSRSKRQSAWGAVPTFEYVGTDNYTDVYGSTY
;
A
#
# COMPACT_ATOMS: atom_id res chain seq x y z
N MET A 1 7.28 30.93 53.11
CA MET A 1 8.25 29.96 52.56
C MET A 1 7.56 28.62 52.40
N ASN A 2 7.11 28.29 51.19
CA ASN A 2 6.57 26.96 50.89
C ASN A 2 7.76 25.98 50.84
N LYS A 3 7.70 24.90 51.61
CA LYS A 3 8.73 23.84 51.60
C LYS A 3 8.79 23.26 50.19
N LEU A 4 9.97 23.33 49.56
CA LEU A 4 10.27 22.62 48.32
C LEU A 4 9.86 21.14 48.48
N ILE A 5 9.18 20.61 47.47
CA ILE A 5 8.79 19.21 47.45
C ILE A 5 10.06 18.38 47.26
N ASN A 6 10.32 17.44 48.18
CA ASN A 6 11.42 16.49 48.07
C ASN A 6 11.18 15.56 46.88
N GLY A 7 12.12 15.52 45.93
CA GLY A 7 11.97 14.81 44.67
C GLY A 7 11.67 13.32 44.84
N PHE A 8 12.39 12.63 45.71
CA PHE A 8 12.24 11.19 45.94
C PHE A 8 10.96 10.80 46.69
N ASN A 9 10.30 11.74 47.38
CA ASN A 9 8.97 11.48 47.93
C ASN A 9 7.88 11.44 46.85
N THR A 10 8.16 12.00 45.67
CA THR A 10 7.18 12.18 44.59
C THR A 10 7.45 11.32 43.37
N THR A 11 8.57 10.61 43.35
CA THR A 11 8.93 9.70 42.27
C THR A 11 9.10 8.28 42.80
N ARG A 12 8.72 7.30 42.00
CA ARG A 12 8.98 5.88 42.25
C ARG A 12 9.65 5.29 41.03
N LEU A 13 10.69 4.50 41.27
CA LEU A 13 11.29 3.68 40.24
C LEU A 13 10.69 2.30 40.31
N GLN A 14 10.20 1.82 39.17
CA GLN A 14 9.62 0.50 39.04
C GLN A 14 10.42 -0.33 38.05
N ILE A 15 10.71 -1.56 38.43
CA ILE A 15 11.43 -2.54 37.61
C ILE A 15 10.55 -3.75 37.37
N GLU A 16 10.77 -4.42 36.26
CA GLU A 16 10.07 -5.65 35.91
C GLU A 16 10.37 -6.78 36.92
N ALA A 17 9.32 -7.24 37.60
CA ALA A 17 9.35 -8.44 38.44
C ALA A 17 9.12 -9.71 37.61
N ASN A 18 8.09 -9.68 36.77
CA ASN A 18 7.72 -10.77 35.89
C ASN A 18 7.26 -10.22 34.53
N ARG A 19 7.59 -10.93 33.46
CA ARG A 19 7.18 -10.63 32.09
C ARG A 19 6.55 -11.86 31.47
N GLN A 20 5.32 -11.72 30.99
CA GLN A 20 4.62 -12.76 30.23
C GLN A 20 4.42 -12.28 28.80
N ASP A 21 4.97 -13.00 27.84
CA ASP A 21 4.71 -12.76 26.43
C ASP A 21 3.25 -13.13 26.09
N LEU A 22 2.54 -12.23 25.43
CA LEU A 22 1.14 -12.42 25.02
C LEU A 22 1.01 -12.88 23.55
N TYR A 23 2.14 -13.00 22.84
CA TYR A 23 2.27 -13.56 21.50
C TYR A 23 2.89 -14.97 21.53
N SER A 24 2.38 -15.90 20.73
CA SER A 24 3.18 -17.05 20.26
C SER A 24 3.40 -17.00 18.75
N PRO A 25 4.40 -17.76 18.23
CA PRO A 25 4.56 -17.97 16.79
C PRO A 25 3.22 -18.45 16.19
N GLY A 26 2.73 -17.76 15.16
CA GLY A 26 1.47 -18.08 14.48
C GLY A 26 0.27 -17.21 14.83
N GLN A 27 0.35 -16.35 15.86
CA GLN A 27 -0.67 -15.32 16.09
C GLN A 27 -0.32 -14.07 15.27
N LEU A 28 -0.94 -13.93 14.11
CA LEU A 28 -1.06 -12.63 13.47
C LEU A 28 -1.86 -11.71 14.41
N ALA A 29 -1.18 -10.81 15.13
CA ALA A 29 -1.74 -9.47 15.21
C ALA A 29 -1.55 -8.85 13.84
N LEU A 30 -2.60 -8.24 13.30
CA LEU A 30 -2.57 -7.55 12.02
C LEU A 30 -1.47 -6.49 12.00
N SER A 31 -0.27 -6.88 11.59
CA SER A 31 0.63 -6.03 10.81
C SER A 31 0.71 -6.51 9.35
N ASN A 32 0.13 -7.67 9.02
CA ASN A 32 0.12 -8.20 7.64
C ASN A 32 -0.95 -7.57 6.76
N GLY A 33 -1.77 -6.64 7.26
CA GLY A 33 -2.72 -5.89 6.44
C GLY A 33 -2.05 -5.21 5.23
N VAL A 34 -0.77 -4.84 5.33
CA VAL A 34 -0.03 -4.27 4.18
C VAL A 34 0.22 -5.30 3.09
N HIS A 35 0.42 -6.56 3.47
CA HIS A 35 0.65 -7.67 2.55
C HIS A 35 -0.64 -8.15 1.89
N ASP A 36 -1.74 -8.07 2.63
CA ASP A 36 -3.07 -8.54 2.26
C ASP A 36 -3.88 -7.49 1.49
N ILE A 37 -3.55 -6.21 1.66
CA ILE A 37 -3.93 -5.11 0.74
C ILE A 37 -3.46 -5.40 -0.70
N LEU A 38 -2.52 -6.34 -0.92
CA LEU A 38 -2.06 -6.75 -2.25
C LEU A 38 -2.78 -8.00 -2.79
N ILE A 39 -3.56 -8.74 -1.98
CA ILE A 39 -4.13 -10.05 -2.36
C ILE A 39 -5.62 -10.20 -1.97
N SER A 40 -6.31 -9.14 -1.55
CA SER A 40 -7.73 -9.23 -1.17
C SER A 40 -8.66 -9.37 -2.38
N ASP A 41 -9.67 -10.25 -2.28
CA ASP A 41 -10.74 -10.38 -3.28
C ASP A 41 -11.52 -9.07 -3.38
N SER A 42 -11.60 -8.51 -4.59
CA SER A 42 -12.81 -7.81 -4.95
C SER A 42 -13.29 -8.29 -6.31
N ALA A 43 -14.58 -8.56 -6.35
CA ALA A 43 -15.31 -9.10 -7.48
C ALA A 43 -14.96 -8.36 -8.77
N THR A 44 -14.96 -9.09 -9.89
CA THR A 44 -15.04 -8.54 -11.25
C THR A 44 -16.16 -7.50 -11.34
N GLN A 45 -15.85 -6.24 -11.04
CA GLN A 45 -16.73 -5.13 -11.36
C GLN A 45 -16.57 -4.80 -12.83
N ALA A 46 -17.70 -4.52 -13.47
CA ALA A 46 -17.71 -4.07 -14.85
C ALA A 46 -16.96 -2.73 -14.95
N ARG A 47 -16.04 -2.61 -15.91
CA ARG A 47 -15.43 -1.33 -16.28
C ARG A 47 -16.54 -0.30 -16.53
N ILE A 48 -16.29 0.96 -16.16
CA ILE A 48 -17.16 2.08 -16.48
C ILE A 48 -16.43 3.05 -17.41
N GLY A 49 -17.17 3.85 -18.17
CA GLY A 49 -16.55 4.86 -19.00
C GLY A 49 -17.51 5.81 -19.67
N MET A 50 -16.92 6.86 -20.20
CA MET A 50 -17.60 7.91 -20.94
C MET A 50 -16.86 8.20 -22.25
N SER A 51 -17.62 8.49 -23.29
CA SER A 51 -17.11 8.82 -24.62
C SER A 51 -17.62 10.18 -25.06
N LYS A 52 -16.79 10.91 -25.80
CA LYS A 52 -17.12 12.22 -26.34
C LYS A 52 -17.88 12.05 -27.65
N ALA A 53 -19.11 12.55 -27.70
CA ALA A 53 -19.99 12.43 -28.86
C ALA A 53 -19.78 13.54 -29.92
N GLY A 54 -19.16 14.66 -29.55
CA GLY A 54 -19.01 15.84 -30.43
C GLY A 54 -17.58 16.40 -30.47
N THR A 55 -17.41 17.51 -31.21
CA THR A 55 -16.15 18.27 -31.22
C THR A 55 -16.19 19.42 -30.21
N GLN A 56 -15.04 19.85 -29.71
CA GLN A 56 -14.91 21.00 -28.81
C GLN A 56 -13.66 21.81 -29.18
N THR A 57 -13.82 23.13 -29.36
CA THR A 57 -12.68 24.04 -29.48
C THR A 57 -12.05 24.24 -28.10
N VAL A 58 -10.73 24.12 -28.04
CA VAL A 58 -9.93 24.24 -26.81
C VAL A 58 -9.06 25.49 -26.90
N ASN A 59 -9.24 26.39 -25.94
CA ASN A 59 -8.53 27.66 -25.85
C ASN A 59 -7.07 27.48 -25.39
N ARG A 60 -6.27 28.53 -25.65
CA ARG A 60 -4.82 28.53 -25.55
C ARG A 60 -4.24 28.54 -24.12
N THR A 61 -4.69 29.47 -23.29
CA THR A 61 -3.99 29.81 -22.02
C THR A 61 -4.61 29.17 -20.80
N ASP A 62 -5.91 28.95 -20.82
CA ASP A 62 -6.67 28.51 -19.65
C ASP A 62 -7.09 27.06 -19.80
N TRP A 63 -7.06 26.34 -18.67
CA TRP A 63 -7.61 25.01 -18.59
C TRP A 63 -9.12 25.05 -18.82
N GLN A 64 -9.58 24.29 -19.80
CA GLN A 64 -11.01 24.17 -20.11
C GLN A 64 -11.50 22.77 -19.82
N VAL A 65 -12.65 22.68 -19.12
CA VAL A 65 -13.36 21.42 -18.90
C VAL A 65 -13.79 20.85 -20.24
N VAL A 66 -13.52 19.57 -20.44
CA VAL A 66 -14.01 18.84 -21.60
C VAL A 66 -15.49 18.52 -21.39
N THR A 67 -16.35 18.97 -22.30
CA THR A 67 -17.81 18.84 -22.21
C THR A 67 -18.39 17.97 -23.32
N GLY A 68 -19.65 17.57 -23.21
CA GLY A 68 -20.32 16.69 -24.18
C GLY A 68 -19.89 15.23 -24.08
N PHE A 69 -19.60 14.76 -22.86
CA PHE A 69 -19.40 13.34 -22.60
C PHE A 69 -20.76 12.63 -22.47
N THR A 70 -20.82 11.40 -22.99
CA THR A 70 -21.96 10.49 -22.85
C THR A 70 -21.48 9.18 -22.26
N ALA A 71 -22.32 8.51 -21.48
CA ALA A 71 -21.99 7.18 -20.93
C ALA A 71 -21.67 6.25 -22.10
N ASP A 72 -20.52 5.60 -22.05
CA ASP A 72 -20.06 4.77 -23.16
C ASP A 72 -20.83 3.45 -23.16
N ALA A 73 -21.51 3.16 -24.27
CA ALA A 73 -22.32 1.97 -24.44
C ALA A 73 -21.51 0.65 -24.32
N ARG A 74 -20.18 0.72 -24.44
CA ARG A 74 -19.27 -0.43 -24.22
C ARG A 74 -19.18 -0.84 -22.73
N TYR A 75 -19.61 0.02 -21.81
CA TYR A 75 -19.44 -0.15 -20.38
C TYR A 75 -20.79 -0.04 -19.64
N PRO A 76 -21.59 -1.13 -19.60
CA PRO A 76 -22.89 -1.15 -18.94
C PRO A 76 -22.77 -0.79 -17.46
N GLY A 77 -23.60 0.15 -16.99
CA GLY A 77 -23.57 0.65 -15.60
C GLY A 77 -22.82 1.97 -15.40
N SER A 78 -22.19 2.51 -16.44
CA SER A 78 -21.58 3.85 -16.40
C SER A 78 -22.63 4.93 -16.12
N THR A 79 -22.41 5.75 -15.10
CA THR A 79 -23.27 6.89 -14.78
C THR A 79 -22.49 8.20 -14.86
N LEU A 80 -23.19 9.26 -15.27
CA LEU A 80 -22.61 10.59 -15.42
C LEU A 80 -23.33 11.60 -14.52
N SER A 81 -22.56 12.53 -13.96
CA SER A 81 -23.04 13.76 -13.33
C SER A 81 -22.61 14.93 -14.21
N GLY A 82 -23.47 15.32 -15.14
CA GLY A 82 -23.10 16.23 -16.24
C GLY A 82 -22.05 15.60 -17.15
N ASP A 83 -20.88 16.24 -17.28
CA ASP A 83 -19.75 15.78 -18.09
C ASP A 83 -18.70 14.97 -17.30
N LYS A 84 -19.09 14.44 -16.13
CA LYS A 84 -18.20 13.75 -15.21
C LYS A 84 -18.63 12.31 -15.00
N LEU A 85 -17.68 11.38 -15.05
CA LEU A 85 -17.90 9.97 -14.76
C LEU A 85 -18.03 9.77 -13.24
N VAL A 86 -19.12 9.15 -12.81
CA VAL A 86 -19.41 8.92 -11.38
C VAL A 86 -18.97 7.52 -11.00
N VAL A 87 -18.15 7.43 -9.96
CA VAL A 87 -17.65 6.15 -9.45
C VAL A 87 -18.73 5.47 -8.62
N PRO A 88 -19.16 4.22 -8.94
CA PRO A 88 -20.29 3.58 -8.29
C PRO A 88 -19.95 2.97 -6.93
N THR A 89 -18.69 2.58 -6.70
CA THR A 89 -18.24 1.92 -5.47
C THR A 89 -16.86 2.41 -5.06
N THR A 90 -16.50 2.30 -3.77
CA THR A 90 -15.15 2.64 -3.32
C THR A 90 -14.16 1.54 -3.72
N HIS A 91 -13.09 1.89 -4.43
CA HIS A 91 -12.01 1.00 -4.84
C HIS A 91 -10.78 1.80 -5.29
N ARG A 92 -9.63 1.16 -5.43
CA ARG A 92 -8.54 1.73 -6.23
C ARG A 92 -8.86 1.52 -7.71
N GLY A 93 -8.90 2.57 -8.52
CA GLY A 93 -9.25 2.49 -9.94
C GLY A 93 -8.10 2.95 -10.83
N ILE A 94 -7.92 2.32 -11.99
CA ILE A 94 -7.09 2.86 -13.07
C ILE A 94 -7.99 3.72 -13.95
N ILE A 95 -7.78 5.03 -13.91
CA ILE A 95 -8.45 5.98 -14.78
C ILE A 95 -7.59 6.15 -16.03
N SER A 96 -8.14 5.76 -17.18
CA SER A 96 -7.49 5.88 -18.49
C SER A 96 -8.28 6.86 -19.36
N GLY A 97 -7.60 7.84 -19.93
CA GLY A 97 -8.19 8.83 -20.81
C GLY A 97 -7.40 8.89 -22.11
N THR A 98 -8.09 8.82 -23.25
CA THR A 98 -7.51 9.12 -24.56
C THR A 98 -8.28 10.26 -25.19
N LEU A 99 -7.59 11.38 -25.43
CA LEU A 99 -8.14 12.59 -26.00
C LEU A 99 -7.56 12.82 -27.40
N TYR A 100 -8.41 12.93 -28.41
CA TYR A 100 -8.02 13.11 -29.81
C TYR A 100 -8.20 14.56 -30.25
N PHE A 101 -7.16 15.15 -30.84
CA PHE A 101 -7.14 16.53 -31.31
C PHE A 101 -6.80 16.60 -32.79
N LEU A 102 -7.49 17.47 -33.53
CA LEU A 102 -7.15 17.77 -34.92
C LEU A 102 -5.93 18.67 -35.00
N SER A 103 -4.92 18.24 -35.74
CA SER A 103 -3.76 19.05 -36.08
C SER A 103 -4.15 20.02 -37.20
N GLN A 104 -4.19 21.32 -36.91
CA GLN A 104 -4.36 22.34 -37.93
C GLN A 104 -3.01 22.63 -38.61
N SER A 105 -2.85 22.15 -39.85
CA SER A 105 -1.72 22.40 -40.77
C SER A 105 -0.37 21.70 -40.48
N SER A 106 0.37 21.41 -41.55
CA SER A 106 1.76 20.94 -41.51
C SER A 106 2.72 22.06 -41.09
N GLY A 107 3.57 21.81 -40.08
CA GLY A 107 4.68 22.72 -39.71
C GLY A 107 4.51 23.55 -38.43
N ILE A 108 3.42 23.38 -37.67
CA ILE A 108 3.25 24.00 -36.34
C ILE A 108 3.75 23.05 -35.26
N GLN A 109 4.59 23.53 -34.33
CA GLN A 109 4.88 22.81 -33.09
C GLN A 109 3.78 23.10 -32.08
N THR A 110 3.10 22.05 -31.65
CA THR A 110 1.93 22.14 -30.76
C THR A 110 2.17 21.22 -29.58
N THR A 111 2.01 21.78 -28.38
CA THR A 111 1.99 21.04 -27.12
C THR A 111 0.56 21.04 -26.62
N ILE A 112 0.00 19.84 -26.46
CA ILE A 112 -1.36 19.68 -25.94
C ILE A 112 -1.23 19.17 -24.52
N TRP A 113 -1.99 19.78 -23.61
CA TRP A 113 -2.02 19.42 -22.20
C TRP A 113 -3.40 18.87 -21.83
N ALA A 114 -3.40 17.83 -21.01
CA ALA A 114 -4.58 17.30 -20.36
C ALA A 114 -4.33 17.18 -18.85
N ARG A 115 -5.33 17.48 -18.03
CA ARG A 115 -5.29 17.19 -16.60
C ARG A 115 -6.54 16.47 -16.15
N LEU A 116 -6.34 15.46 -15.32
CA LEU A 116 -7.39 14.67 -14.70
C LEU A 116 -7.74 15.28 -13.35
N LYS A 117 -9.02 15.32 -13.04
CA LYS A 117 -9.55 15.80 -11.76
C LYS A 117 -10.49 14.77 -11.15
N VAL A 118 -10.37 14.59 -9.83
CA VAL A 118 -11.32 13.83 -9.00
C VAL A 118 -11.87 14.81 -7.98
N ASN A 119 -13.20 14.96 -7.91
CA ASN A 119 -13.87 15.92 -7.01
C ASN A 119 -13.31 17.35 -7.09
N ASN A 120 -13.04 17.81 -8.31
CA ASN A 120 -12.41 19.09 -8.64
C ASN A 120 -10.93 19.26 -8.22
N THR A 121 -10.32 18.29 -7.55
CA THR A 121 -8.88 18.29 -7.25
C THR A 121 -8.10 17.76 -8.45
N VAL A 122 -7.05 18.46 -8.88
CA VAL A 122 -6.17 17.99 -9.96
C VAL A 122 -5.32 16.84 -9.44
N VAL A 123 -5.49 15.66 -10.04
CA VAL A 123 -4.78 14.45 -9.61
C VAL A 123 -3.65 14.06 -10.57
N ARG A 124 -3.73 14.43 -11.85
CA ARG A 124 -2.67 14.19 -12.83
C ARG A 124 -2.67 15.25 -13.92
N VAL A 125 -1.48 15.60 -14.42
CA VAL A 125 -1.29 16.43 -15.62
C VAL A 125 -0.41 15.64 -16.59
N ASN A 126 -0.78 15.60 -17.87
CA ASN A 126 0.07 15.06 -18.93
C ASN A 126 0.12 16.02 -20.13
N ASN A 127 1.17 15.93 -20.93
CA ASN A 127 1.28 16.68 -22.17
C ASN A 127 1.92 15.85 -23.28
N VAL A 128 1.67 16.27 -24.52
CA VAL A 128 2.33 15.72 -25.70
C VAL A 128 2.83 16.87 -26.55
N SER A 129 4.15 16.90 -26.77
CA SER A 129 4.81 17.82 -27.69
C SER A 129 5.18 17.07 -28.97
N ASN A 130 4.64 17.47 -30.13
CA ASN A 130 4.86 16.79 -31.43
C ASN A 130 4.42 15.31 -31.46
N GLY A 131 3.23 15.01 -30.95
CA GLY A 131 2.70 13.63 -30.89
C GLY A 131 2.53 12.95 -32.25
N TYR A 132 2.52 11.61 -32.22
CA TYR A 132 2.23 10.71 -33.33
C TYR A 132 1.05 11.22 -34.18
N LYS A 133 1.28 11.39 -35.48
CA LYS A 133 0.23 11.77 -36.44
C LYS A 133 -0.38 10.51 -37.02
N PHE A 134 -1.59 10.17 -36.58
CA PHE A 134 -2.38 9.15 -37.27
C PHE A 134 -3.31 9.82 -38.28
N ARG A 135 -3.52 9.17 -39.44
CA ARG A 135 -4.52 9.62 -40.43
C ARG A 135 -5.87 9.01 -40.06
N TYR A 136 -6.80 9.85 -39.63
CA TYR A 136 -8.21 9.49 -39.51
C TYR A 136 -9.01 10.31 -40.52
N ALA A 137 -9.75 9.65 -41.43
CA ALA A 137 -10.58 10.30 -42.44
C ALA A 137 -9.91 11.48 -43.19
N ASN A 138 -8.66 11.30 -43.66
CA ASN A 138 -7.83 12.31 -44.35
C ASN A 138 -7.34 13.51 -43.50
N GLN A 139 -7.47 13.48 -42.18
CA GLN A 139 -6.96 14.53 -41.27
C GLN A 139 -5.84 14.00 -40.37
N SER A 140 -4.89 14.87 -40.00
CA SER A 140 -3.83 14.54 -39.03
C SER A 140 -4.38 14.69 -37.61
N VAL A 141 -4.45 13.60 -36.85
CA VAL A 141 -4.93 13.58 -35.47
C VAL A 141 -3.75 13.36 -34.51
N GLN A 142 -3.69 14.14 -33.43
CA GLN A 142 -2.80 13.94 -32.29
C GLN A 142 -3.60 13.38 -31.11
N ALA A 143 -3.01 12.49 -30.32
CA ALA A 143 -3.65 11.93 -29.13
C ALA A 143 -2.86 12.28 -27.87
N VAL A 144 -3.55 12.74 -26.82
CA VAL A 144 -3.02 12.81 -25.46
C VAL A 144 -3.63 11.67 -24.66
N ARG A 145 -2.77 10.81 -24.10
CA ARG A 145 -3.19 9.75 -23.18
C ARG A 145 -2.90 10.18 -21.75
N ILE A 146 -3.82 9.92 -20.84
CA ILE A 146 -3.64 10.17 -19.40
C ILE A 146 -4.06 8.91 -18.67
N ASN A 147 -3.10 8.26 -18.01
CA ASN A 147 -3.36 7.08 -17.19
C ASN A 147 -3.00 7.42 -15.75
N PHE A 148 -3.90 7.12 -14.82
CA PHE A 148 -3.70 7.46 -13.43
C PHE A 148 -4.44 6.50 -12.50
N VAL A 149 -3.70 5.93 -11.55
CA VAL A 149 -4.26 5.14 -10.46
C VAL A 149 -4.64 6.06 -9.31
N TYR A 150 -5.86 5.93 -8.78
CA TYR A 150 -6.32 6.71 -7.64
C TYR A 150 -7.20 5.88 -6.71
N ASP A 151 -7.16 6.18 -5.42
CA ASP A 151 -8.12 5.65 -4.45
C ASP A 151 -9.42 6.43 -4.59
N LEU A 152 -10.44 5.79 -5.19
CA LEU A 152 -11.73 6.38 -5.51
C LEU A 152 -12.77 5.94 -4.49
N ASN A 153 -13.61 6.87 -4.05
CA ASN A 153 -14.77 6.58 -3.23
C ASN A 153 -16.03 6.49 -4.08
N ALA A 154 -17.01 5.72 -3.61
CA ALA A 154 -18.35 5.74 -4.20
C ALA A 154 -18.90 7.18 -4.21
N GLY A 155 -19.33 7.65 -5.38
CA GLY A 155 -19.79 9.01 -5.62
C GLY A 155 -18.72 10.00 -6.08
N ASP A 156 -17.44 9.62 -6.12
CA ASP A 156 -16.39 10.47 -6.67
C ASP A 156 -16.67 10.82 -8.14
N GLU A 157 -16.42 12.07 -8.51
CA GLU A 157 -16.65 12.57 -9.88
C GLU A 157 -15.32 12.78 -10.62
N ILE A 158 -15.11 12.02 -11.70
CA ILE A 158 -13.93 12.08 -12.56
C ILE A 158 -14.21 13.04 -13.73
N SER A 159 -13.33 14.03 -13.92
CA SER A 159 -13.42 15.00 -15.02
C SER A 159 -12.06 15.27 -15.64
N ILE A 160 -12.06 15.75 -16.89
CA ILE A 160 -10.85 16.10 -17.63
C ILE A 160 -10.91 17.56 -18.05
N GLU A 161 -9.78 18.24 -17.90
CA GLU A 161 -9.54 19.56 -18.46
C GLU A 161 -8.39 19.51 -19.46
N THR A 162 -8.44 20.37 -20.48
CA THR A 162 -7.41 20.46 -21.51
C THR A 162 -7.00 21.90 -21.75
N LYS A 163 -5.76 22.11 -22.22
CA LYS A 163 -5.30 23.39 -22.76
C LYS A 163 -4.35 23.16 -23.94
N TYR A 164 -4.19 24.18 -24.78
CA TYR A 164 -3.46 24.06 -26.03
C TYR A 164 -2.36 25.12 -26.19
N GLU A 165 -1.12 24.70 -26.43
CA GLU A 165 0.03 25.60 -26.61
C GLU A 165 0.66 25.39 -28.00
N GLY A 166 0.25 26.20 -28.99
CA GLY A 166 0.81 26.17 -30.35
C GLY A 166 1.65 27.40 -30.70
N LYS A 167 2.81 27.19 -31.34
CA LYS A 167 3.62 28.26 -31.94
C LYS A 167 3.92 27.96 -33.42
N LYS A 168 3.53 28.86 -34.32
CA LYS A 168 3.95 28.80 -35.74
C LYS A 168 5.08 29.80 -35.98
N LYS A 169 6.26 29.31 -36.37
CA LYS A 169 7.30 30.16 -36.96
C LYS A 169 6.93 30.43 -38.42
N ALA A 170 6.39 31.60 -38.73
CA ALA A 170 6.23 32.03 -40.12
C ALA A 170 7.61 32.43 -40.68
N GLY A 171 8.16 31.60 -41.58
CA GLY A 171 9.34 31.96 -42.37
C GLY A 171 8.94 32.91 -43.49
N GLY A 172 8.96 34.22 -43.23
CA GLY A 172 8.88 35.26 -44.26
C GLY A 172 10.27 35.68 -44.73
N LEU A 173 10.44 35.93 -46.03
CA LEU A 173 11.69 36.37 -46.66
C LEU A 173 12.21 37.75 -46.14
N PHE A 174 11.44 38.44 -45.28
CA PHE A 174 11.77 39.75 -44.71
C PHE A 174 11.43 39.84 -43.21
N GLY A 175 12.24 39.22 -42.36
CA GLY A 175 12.58 39.68 -40.99
C GLY A 175 11.52 39.83 -39.88
N ALA A 176 10.20 39.88 -40.15
CA ALA A 176 9.19 40.07 -39.11
C ALA A 176 8.72 38.72 -38.56
N LYS A 177 9.17 38.37 -37.34
CA LYS A 177 8.61 37.26 -36.57
C LYS A 177 7.22 37.66 -36.08
N VAL A 178 6.16 37.15 -36.73
CA VAL A 178 4.80 37.23 -36.20
C VAL A 178 4.44 35.86 -35.63
N ASP A 179 4.41 35.76 -34.30
CA ASP A 179 3.87 34.58 -33.64
C ASP A 179 2.37 34.51 -33.92
N THR A 180 1.97 33.63 -34.84
CA THR A 180 0.55 33.36 -35.09
C THR A 180 0.12 32.19 -34.21
N PHE A 181 -0.86 32.43 -33.34
CA PHE A 181 -1.38 31.44 -32.39
C PHE A 181 -2.65 30.80 -32.96
N TYR A 182 -2.86 29.50 -32.66
CA TYR A 182 -3.99 28.72 -33.15
C TYR A 182 -4.68 28.00 -31.99
N ASP A 183 -6.01 27.91 -32.05
CA ASP A 183 -6.81 27.09 -31.13
C ASP A 183 -6.83 25.62 -31.58
N GLY A 184 -6.94 24.70 -30.62
CA GLY A 184 -7.05 23.26 -30.89
C GLY A 184 -8.52 22.83 -31.03
N THR A 185 -8.77 21.74 -31.77
CA THR A 185 -10.10 21.12 -31.81
C THR A 185 -10.02 19.68 -31.29
N LEU A 186 -10.64 19.41 -30.15
CA LEU A 186 -10.86 18.07 -29.62
C LEU A 186 -12.00 17.39 -30.38
N VAL A 187 -11.86 16.14 -30.79
CA VAL A 187 -12.85 15.42 -31.62
C VAL A 187 -13.58 14.29 -30.90
N ALA A 188 -14.71 13.90 -31.50
CA ALA A 188 -15.51 12.76 -31.11
C ALA A 188 -14.68 11.46 -31.16
N GLY A 189 -14.98 10.53 -30.26
CA GLY A 189 -14.19 9.31 -30.05
C GLY A 189 -13.11 9.43 -28.97
N SER A 190 -12.92 10.62 -28.39
CA SER A 190 -12.17 10.77 -27.12
C SER A 190 -12.93 10.02 -26.02
N SER A 191 -12.22 9.30 -25.15
CA SER A 191 -12.85 8.50 -24.10
C SER A 191 -12.10 8.57 -22.79
N VAL A 192 -12.85 8.38 -21.71
CA VAL A 192 -12.32 8.17 -20.36
C VAL A 192 -12.98 6.91 -19.84
N ASP A 193 -12.18 5.92 -19.49
CA ASP A 193 -12.63 4.72 -18.82
C ASP A 193 -11.96 4.58 -17.46
N GLU A 194 -12.69 3.96 -16.54
CA GLU A 194 -12.22 3.58 -15.23
C GLU A 194 -12.39 2.06 -15.13
N GLN A 195 -11.34 1.41 -14.67
CA GLN A 195 -11.34 -0.01 -14.38
C GLN A 195 -10.88 -0.23 -12.96
N VAL A 196 -11.64 -1.07 -12.24
CA VAL A 196 -11.23 -1.53 -10.92
C VAL A 196 -9.86 -2.15 -11.03
N PHE A 197 -8.97 -1.68 -10.17
CA PHE A 197 -7.61 -2.15 -10.11
C PHE A 197 -7.57 -3.53 -9.44
N ASP A 198 -7.53 -4.59 -10.25
CA ASP A 198 -7.33 -5.94 -9.75
C ASP A 198 -5.85 -6.16 -9.39
N ARG A 199 -5.55 -6.14 -8.08
CA ARG A 199 -4.20 -6.40 -7.56
C ARG A 199 -3.77 -7.86 -7.64
N LYS A 200 -4.72 -8.79 -7.86
CA LYS A 200 -4.44 -10.24 -7.92
C LYS A 200 -3.85 -10.69 -9.24
N THR A 201 -4.08 -9.92 -10.30
CA THR A 201 -3.57 -10.23 -11.63
C THR A 201 -2.41 -9.32 -11.96
N GLN A 202 -1.20 -9.86 -11.81
CA GLN A 202 -0.01 -9.19 -12.28
C GLN A 202 0.04 -9.28 -13.82
N ASP A 203 -0.26 -8.17 -14.49
CA ASP A 203 -0.09 -8.04 -15.94
C ASP A 203 1.41 -7.96 -16.26
N PHE A 204 1.93 -9.00 -16.89
CA PHE A 204 3.35 -9.08 -17.28
C PHE A 204 3.70 -8.23 -18.49
N ALA A 205 2.78 -7.45 -19.08
CA ALA A 205 3.05 -6.61 -20.24
C ALA A 205 4.27 -5.67 -20.08
N TYR A 206 4.63 -5.32 -18.84
CA TYR A 206 5.80 -4.46 -18.56
C TYR A 206 6.87 -5.16 -17.70
N ASP A 207 6.65 -6.42 -17.34
CA ASP A 207 7.47 -7.18 -16.37
C ASP A 207 8.14 -8.39 -17.03
N MET A 208 8.37 -8.32 -18.34
CA MET A 208 9.03 -9.39 -19.10
C MET A 208 10.46 -9.03 -19.48
N ALA A 209 11.38 -9.91 -19.12
CA ALA A 209 12.79 -9.87 -19.50
C ALA A 209 12.99 -10.77 -20.71
N PHE A 210 13.83 -10.31 -21.64
CA PHE A 210 14.21 -11.04 -22.84
C PHE A 210 15.74 -11.23 -22.87
N PRO A 211 16.26 -12.32 -23.45
CA PRO A 211 17.72 -12.51 -23.53
C PRO A 211 18.41 -11.32 -24.20
N ASN A 212 19.61 -10.94 -23.78
CA ASN A 212 20.35 -9.81 -24.39
C ASN A 212 20.53 -9.95 -25.91
N ASP A 213 20.58 -11.19 -26.39
CA ASP A 213 20.81 -11.56 -27.78
C ASP A 213 19.51 -11.59 -28.60
N SER A 214 18.38 -11.42 -27.92
CA SER A 214 17.07 -11.36 -28.57
C SER A 214 16.84 -9.94 -29.07
N GLU A 215 16.76 -9.75 -30.38
CA GLU A 215 16.61 -8.45 -31.02
C GLU A 215 15.19 -7.86 -30.85
N PHE A 216 14.66 -7.82 -29.63
CA PHE A 216 13.36 -7.23 -29.32
C PHE A 216 13.50 -5.75 -28.92
N TYR A 217 12.58 -4.93 -29.43
CA TYR A 217 12.52 -3.50 -29.18
C TYR A 217 11.15 -3.16 -28.60
N TYR A 218 11.18 -2.36 -27.54
CA TYR A 218 10.00 -1.78 -26.92
C TYR A 218 9.56 -0.55 -27.72
N ASN A 219 8.29 -0.47 -28.13
CA ASN A 219 7.73 0.75 -28.70
C ASN A 219 6.65 1.35 -27.79
N SER A 220 6.33 2.63 -28.02
CA SER A 220 5.39 3.44 -27.24
C SER A 220 3.92 2.95 -27.24
N ASN A 221 3.62 1.79 -27.84
CA ASN A 221 2.31 1.14 -27.84
C ASN A 221 2.30 -0.17 -27.03
N SER A 222 3.32 -0.43 -26.20
CA SER A 222 3.41 -1.64 -25.36
C SER A 222 3.37 -2.94 -26.17
N GLN A 223 3.92 -2.90 -27.38
CA GLN A 223 4.04 -4.03 -28.29
C GLN A 223 5.53 -4.30 -28.54
N PHE A 224 5.93 -5.56 -28.49
CA PHE A 224 7.30 -5.98 -28.76
C PHE A 224 7.46 -6.21 -30.26
N PHE A 225 8.38 -5.45 -30.86
CA PHE A 225 8.77 -5.57 -32.26
C PHE A 225 10.17 -6.15 -32.37
N CYS A 226 10.43 -6.92 -33.42
CA CYS A 226 11.77 -7.18 -33.92
C CYS A 226 11.93 -6.28 -35.17
N PRO A 227 12.74 -5.21 -35.15
CA PRO A 227 13.11 -4.47 -36.33
C PRO A 227 14.11 -5.30 -37.15
N ASP A 228 13.79 -5.45 -38.42
CA ASP A 228 14.78 -5.69 -39.46
C ASP A 228 15.91 -4.62 -39.35
N PHE A 229 17.16 -5.10 -39.30
CA PHE A 229 18.44 -4.38 -39.42
C PHE A 229 19.02 -3.64 -38.19
N GLY A 230 19.92 -4.35 -37.47
CA GLY A 230 21.33 -3.96 -37.33
C GLY A 230 21.70 -2.61 -36.70
N LYS A 231 22.33 -2.71 -35.51
CA LYS A 231 23.17 -1.73 -34.80
C LYS A 231 22.43 -0.74 -33.89
N LYS A 232 22.92 -0.64 -32.64
CA LYS A 232 22.96 0.60 -31.85
C LYS A 232 23.11 1.77 -32.81
N MET A 233 22.18 2.72 -32.83
CA MET A 233 22.38 3.96 -33.57
C MET A 233 23.59 4.69 -32.99
N LEU A 234 24.74 4.48 -33.61
CA LEU A 234 25.84 5.44 -33.64
C LEU A 234 25.71 6.14 -34.99
N ASN A 235 25.42 7.45 -34.92
CA ASN A 235 25.38 8.46 -35.97
C ASN A 235 25.55 7.98 -37.43
N VAL A 236 24.48 8.19 -38.20
CA VAL A 236 24.48 8.18 -39.67
C VAL A 236 25.47 9.24 -40.18
N TYR A 237 26.48 8.82 -40.94
CA TYR A 237 27.04 9.61 -42.03
C TYR A 237 26.59 8.98 -43.36
N ASP A 238 26.10 9.85 -44.23
CA ASP A 238 25.80 9.68 -45.64
C ASP A 238 26.82 8.80 -46.38
N VAL A 239 26.35 7.82 -47.17
CA VAL A 239 26.95 7.54 -48.48
C VAL A 239 25.85 7.15 -49.47
N THR A 240 25.63 8.08 -50.40
CA THR A 240 24.95 7.89 -51.66
C THR A 240 25.75 6.90 -52.52
N GLY A 241 25.15 5.82 -53.00
CA GLY A 241 25.83 4.93 -53.96
C GLY A 241 25.04 3.65 -54.21
N GLY A 242 24.47 3.52 -55.42
CA GLY A 242 23.78 2.32 -55.85
C GLY A 242 24.74 1.17 -56.09
N ASP A 243 24.32 -0.03 -55.71
CA ASP A 243 24.70 -1.25 -56.41
C ASP A 243 23.65 -2.34 -56.22
N THR A 244 23.17 -2.86 -57.35
CA THR A 244 22.31 -4.05 -57.45
C THR A 244 23.17 -5.31 -57.42
N THR A 245 22.63 -6.39 -56.85
CA THR A 245 23.18 -7.77 -56.82
C THR A 245 24.23 -8.09 -55.76
N ASN A 246 23.77 -8.20 -54.51
CA ASN A 246 24.31 -9.18 -53.57
C ASN A 246 23.15 -9.85 -52.84
N ALA A 247 22.93 -11.13 -53.13
CA ALA A 247 22.15 -12.01 -52.28
C ALA A 247 22.94 -12.15 -50.97
N ASN A 248 22.69 -11.24 -50.03
CA ASN A 248 23.21 -11.39 -48.67
C ASN A 248 22.76 -12.76 -48.15
N PRO A 249 23.68 -13.58 -47.62
CA PRO A 249 23.28 -14.80 -46.92
C PRO A 249 22.30 -14.36 -45.83
N VAL A 250 21.07 -14.86 -45.90
CA VAL A 250 20.07 -14.65 -44.84
C VAL A 250 20.64 -15.33 -43.61
N GLU A 251 21.26 -14.55 -42.72
CA GLU A 251 21.82 -15.03 -41.46
C GLU A 251 20.73 -15.76 -40.68
N GLY A 252 20.98 -17.05 -40.40
CA GLY A 252 20.10 -17.82 -39.53
C GLY A 252 20.23 -17.29 -38.11
N ARG A 253 19.13 -16.81 -37.53
CA ARG A 253 19.08 -16.37 -36.13
C ARG A 253 18.70 -17.55 -35.24
N SER A 254 19.42 -17.76 -34.15
CA SER A 254 19.09 -18.76 -33.13
C SER A 254 18.21 -18.13 -32.05
N TRP A 255 17.13 -18.79 -31.65
CA TRP A 255 16.17 -18.33 -30.65
C TRP A 255 16.10 -19.32 -29.49
N GLY A 256 16.05 -18.85 -28.26
CA GLY A 256 16.02 -19.70 -27.06
C GLY A 256 17.42 -20.03 -26.51
N PRO A 257 17.51 -20.88 -25.47
CA PRO A 257 16.43 -21.73 -24.97
C PRO A 257 15.31 -20.95 -24.26
N ILE A 258 15.62 -19.87 -23.55
CA ILE A 258 14.60 -19.02 -22.92
C ILE A 258 14.07 -18.02 -23.95
N LEU A 259 12.74 -17.94 -24.09
CA LEU A 259 12.07 -16.98 -24.95
C LEU A 259 11.70 -15.71 -24.19
N VAL A 260 11.12 -15.89 -23.00
CA VAL A 260 10.75 -14.79 -22.10
C VAL A 260 10.70 -15.28 -20.66
N GLN A 261 10.94 -14.41 -19.71
CA GLN A 261 10.77 -14.66 -18.28
C GLN A 261 10.16 -13.44 -17.58
N SER A 262 9.50 -13.63 -16.44
CA SER A 262 9.19 -12.49 -15.55
C SER A 262 10.50 -11.87 -15.03
N LYS A 263 10.62 -10.53 -15.05
CA LYS A 263 11.80 -9.81 -14.54
C LYS A 263 11.96 -9.95 -13.03
N VAL A 264 10.85 -10.22 -12.34
CA VAL A 264 10.83 -10.23 -10.89
C VAL A 264 9.90 -11.34 -10.36
N PRO A 265 10.33 -12.10 -9.34
CA PRO A 265 9.49 -13.12 -8.77
C PRO A 265 8.32 -12.53 -7.94
N ILE A 266 7.33 -13.37 -7.66
CA ILE A 266 6.15 -13.12 -6.84
C ILE A 266 6.31 -13.90 -5.54
N ASP A 267 6.13 -13.25 -4.40
CA ASP A 267 6.26 -13.94 -3.12
C ASP A 267 5.01 -14.74 -2.79
N VAL A 268 5.23 -15.93 -2.24
CA VAL A 268 4.17 -16.86 -1.91
C VAL A 268 4.31 -17.34 -0.48
N ASP A 269 3.17 -17.64 0.14
CA ASP A 269 3.10 -18.24 1.45
C ASP A 269 2.97 -19.76 1.34
N THR A 270 3.47 -20.48 2.34
CA THR A 270 3.19 -21.91 2.50
C THR A 270 1.70 -22.18 2.41
N ASP A 271 1.34 -23.27 1.72
CA ASP A 271 -0.03 -23.73 1.45
C ASP A 271 -0.85 -22.83 0.52
N SER A 272 -0.25 -21.80 -0.08
CA SER A 272 -0.90 -21.04 -1.15
C SER A 272 -1.04 -21.90 -2.39
N ASP A 273 -2.14 -21.75 -3.09
CA ASP A 273 -2.38 -22.39 -4.38
C ASP A 273 -1.97 -21.43 -5.51
N VAL A 274 -1.17 -21.92 -6.45
CA VAL A 274 -0.67 -21.13 -7.58
C VAL A 274 -1.03 -21.78 -8.91
N TRP A 275 -1.34 -20.95 -9.91
CA TRP A 275 -1.56 -21.41 -11.29
C TRP A 275 -1.19 -20.36 -12.32
N ILE A 276 -1.08 -20.79 -13.58
CA ILE A 276 -0.79 -19.94 -14.74
C ILE A 276 -1.96 -19.96 -15.71
N SER A 277 -2.21 -18.85 -16.38
CA SER A 277 -3.21 -18.74 -17.45
C SER A 277 -2.90 -17.56 -18.37
N GLY A 278 -3.61 -17.47 -19.49
CA GLY A 278 -3.55 -16.33 -20.41
C GLY A 278 -3.34 -16.73 -21.85
N THR A 279 -3.21 -15.74 -22.73
CA THR A 279 -2.94 -15.97 -24.14
C THR A 279 -1.65 -15.28 -24.53
N PHE A 280 -0.76 -16.03 -25.18
CA PHE A 280 0.39 -15.48 -25.88
C PHE A 280 0.33 -15.85 -27.35
N ARG A 281 1.10 -15.15 -28.14
CA ARG A 281 1.20 -15.30 -29.58
C ARG A 281 2.62 -15.70 -29.89
N PHE A 282 2.80 -16.74 -30.70
CA PHE A 282 4.12 -17.15 -31.13
C PHE A 282 4.13 -17.50 -32.61
N ARG A 283 5.19 -17.09 -33.31
CA ARG A 283 5.39 -17.43 -34.72
C ARG A 283 6.03 -18.80 -34.84
N ASN A 284 5.41 -19.65 -35.64
CA ASN A 284 5.93 -20.97 -35.93
C ASN A 284 7.31 -20.92 -36.61
N PHE A 285 8.10 -21.98 -36.45
CA PHE A 285 9.42 -22.08 -37.05
C PHE A 285 9.33 -22.47 -38.53
N ALA A 286 10.21 -21.90 -39.35
CA ALA A 286 10.37 -22.39 -40.73
C ALA A 286 10.95 -23.81 -40.71
N ALA A 287 10.62 -24.61 -41.74
CA ALA A 287 10.94 -26.04 -41.85
C ALA A 287 12.43 -26.45 -41.83
N ALA A 288 13.36 -25.50 -41.62
CA ALA A 288 14.79 -25.75 -41.52
C ALA A 288 15.27 -25.60 -40.06
N GLN A 289 14.72 -26.41 -39.14
CA GLN A 289 15.33 -26.57 -37.83
C GLN A 289 16.58 -27.45 -37.98
N LYS A 290 17.72 -26.98 -37.43
CA LYS A 290 18.98 -27.74 -37.42
C LYS A 290 18.98 -28.86 -36.36
N GLU A 291 18.03 -28.80 -35.43
CA GLU A 291 17.84 -29.73 -34.33
C GLU A 291 17.00 -30.93 -34.79
N THR A 292 17.51 -32.15 -34.64
CA THR A 292 16.74 -33.39 -34.82
C THR A 292 15.85 -33.60 -33.60
N GLY A 293 14.55 -33.31 -33.70
CA GLY A 293 13.56 -33.62 -32.66
C GLY A 293 12.31 -32.74 -32.71
N THR A 294 11.28 -33.13 -31.94
CA THR A 294 10.07 -32.32 -31.76
C THR A 294 10.35 -31.21 -30.75
N VAL A 295 10.35 -29.95 -31.22
CA VAL A 295 10.48 -28.77 -30.37
C VAL A 295 9.11 -28.36 -29.84
N VAL A 296 9.00 -28.18 -28.53
CA VAL A 296 7.80 -27.63 -27.87
C VAL A 296 8.15 -26.29 -27.22
N ALA A 297 7.16 -25.40 -27.14
CA ALA A 297 7.24 -24.27 -26.22
C ALA A 297 6.65 -24.73 -24.88
N LYS A 298 7.42 -24.56 -23.80
CA LYS A 298 6.95 -24.78 -22.44
C LYS A 298 6.70 -23.45 -21.76
N VAL A 299 5.52 -23.29 -21.17
CA VAL A 299 5.21 -22.22 -20.24
C VAL A 299 5.28 -22.83 -18.85
N ALA A 300 6.30 -22.45 -18.07
CA ALA A 300 6.59 -23.03 -16.78
C ALA A 300 6.43 -22.01 -15.66
N LEU A 301 5.82 -22.43 -14.56
CA LEU A 301 5.87 -21.76 -13.26
C LEU A 301 6.99 -22.40 -12.43
N TRP A 302 7.95 -21.60 -12.01
CA TRP A 302 9.06 -22.01 -11.15
C TRP A 302 8.84 -21.48 -9.73
N GLY A 303 9.23 -22.27 -8.74
CA GLY A 303 9.31 -21.90 -7.34
C GLY A 303 10.76 -21.75 -6.92
N ARG A 304 11.06 -20.70 -6.16
CA ARG A 304 12.36 -20.43 -5.54
C ARG A 304 12.21 -20.28 -4.04
N GLY A 305 13.20 -20.73 -3.28
CA GLY A 305 13.27 -20.49 -1.85
C GLY A 305 14.53 -21.05 -1.25
N TYR A 306 14.46 -21.50 0.00
CA TYR A 306 15.61 -22.06 0.70
C TYR A 306 15.19 -23.08 1.75
N THR A 307 16.11 -24.00 2.03
CA THR A 307 16.07 -24.87 3.21
C THR A 307 17.11 -24.40 4.20
N GLU A 308 16.79 -24.47 5.49
CA GLU A 308 17.76 -24.23 6.57
C GLU A 308 18.15 -25.55 7.19
N ASP A 309 19.46 -25.79 7.28
CA ASP A 309 20.04 -26.89 8.03
C ASP A 309 21.10 -26.38 9.03
N ALA A 310 21.78 -27.29 9.72
CA ALA A 310 22.80 -26.94 10.71
C ALA A 310 24.02 -26.21 10.11
N TYR A 311 24.17 -26.18 8.78
CA TYR A 311 25.29 -25.58 8.06
C TYR A 311 24.93 -24.29 7.33
N GLY A 312 23.64 -23.93 7.26
CA GLY A 312 23.19 -22.63 6.75
C GLY A 312 21.94 -22.72 5.88
N LYS A 313 21.77 -21.73 5.00
CA LYS A 313 20.68 -21.65 4.03
C LYS A 313 21.14 -22.24 2.70
N ASN A 314 20.41 -23.22 2.18
CA ASN A 314 20.61 -23.80 0.85
C ASN A 314 19.47 -23.35 -0.07
N ASP A 315 19.81 -22.71 -1.18
CA ASP A 315 18.84 -22.29 -2.19
C ASP A 315 18.11 -23.49 -2.81
N VAL A 316 16.81 -23.32 -3.06
CA VAL A 316 15.94 -24.30 -3.72
C VAL A 316 15.29 -23.64 -4.92
N ASP A 317 15.41 -24.24 -6.09
CA ASP A 317 14.67 -23.88 -7.31
C ASP A 317 13.98 -25.13 -7.87
N ARG A 318 12.69 -25.04 -8.19
CA ARG A 318 11.88 -26.17 -8.66
C ARG A 318 10.81 -25.75 -9.65
N GLU A 319 10.61 -26.51 -10.72
CA GLU A 319 9.46 -26.36 -11.60
C GLU A 319 8.18 -26.85 -10.89
N LEU A 320 7.16 -25.98 -10.78
CA LEU A 320 5.90 -26.23 -10.07
C LEU A 320 4.79 -26.68 -11.03
N LEU A 321 4.62 -25.95 -12.14
CA LEU A 321 3.61 -26.22 -13.16
C LEU A 321 4.23 -26.04 -14.54
N VAL A 322 3.82 -26.85 -15.50
CA VAL A 322 4.23 -26.73 -16.89
C VAL A 322 3.04 -26.95 -17.81
N TRP A 323 2.92 -26.07 -18.81
CA TRP A 323 2.08 -26.25 -19.97
C TRP A 323 2.95 -26.36 -21.21
N GLU A 324 2.73 -27.39 -22.02
CA GLU A 324 3.53 -27.63 -23.23
C GLU A 324 2.65 -27.55 -24.46
N VAL A 325 3.18 -26.89 -25.50
CA VAL A 325 2.52 -26.86 -26.80
C VAL A 325 3.50 -27.17 -27.93
N PRO A 326 3.16 -28.13 -28.82
CA PRO A 326 4.03 -28.46 -29.94
C PRO A 326 4.12 -27.30 -30.92
N MET A 327 5.35 -27.01 -31.34
CA MET A 327 5.60 -26.01 -32.37
C MET A 327 5.45 -26.68 -33.73
N THR A 328 4.56 -26.16 -34.57
CA THR A 328 4.37 -26.68 -35.93
C THR A 328 5.27 -25.96 -36.92
N ALA A 329 5.65 -26.62 -38.01
CA ALA A 329 6.41 -25.97 -39.07
C ALA A 329 5.49 -25.04 -39.88
N GLY A 330 5.86 -23.78 -40.03
CA GLY A 330 5.07 -22.80 -40.80
C GLY A 330 5.51 -21.36 -40.55
N ALA A 331 5.20 -20.45 -41.47
CA ALA A 331 5.51 -19.02 -41.33
C ALA A 331 4.41 -18.24 -40.58
N THR A 332 3.34 -18.91 -40.16
CA THR A 332 2.15 -18.32 -39.54
C THR A 332 2.38 -18.00 -38.06
N VAL A 333 1.76 -16.92 -37.65
CA VAL A 333 1.62 -16.53 -36.24
C VAL A 333 0.45 -17.30 -35.64
N THR A 334 0.66 -17.96 -34.52
CA THR A 334 -0.37 -18.76 -33.83
C THR A 334 -0.59 -18.20 -32.43
N ASP A 335 -1.86 -18.10 -32.03
CA ASP A 335 -2.24 -17.74 -30.67
C ASP A 335 -2.38 -19.00 -29.82
N PHE A 336 -1.68 -19.00 -28.69
CA PHE A 336 -1.61 -20.08 -27.72
C PHE A 336 -2.28 -19.62 -26.43
N THR A 337 -3.39 -20.26 -26.08
CA THR A 337 -4.08 -20.02 -24.82
C THR A 337 -3.65 -21.08 -23.82
N VAL A 338 -2.98 -20.65 -22.76
CA VAL A 338 -2.70 -21.48 -21.59
C VAL A 338 -4.03 -21.64 -20.85
N PRO A 339 -4.60 -22.87 -20.80
CA PRO A 339 -5.84 -23.11 -20.07
C PRO A 339 -5.59 -22.89 -18.58
N GLU A 340 -6.65 -22.56 -17.85
CA GLU A 340 -6.56 -22.51 -16.39
C GLU A 340 -6.32 -23.93 -15.86
N HIS A 341 -5.11 -24.17 -15.37
CA HIS A 341 -4.69 -25.46 -14.82
C HIS A 341 -5.21 -25.69 -13.41
N ASP A 342 -5.27 -26.95 -12.99
CA ASP A 342 -5.43 -27.28 -11.58
C ASP A 342 -4.31 -26.61 -10.76
N PRO A 343 -4.65 -25.91 -9.66
CA PRO A 343 -3.66 -25.20 -8.88
C PRO A 343 -2.65 -26.16 -8.23
N THR A 344 -1.40 -25.70 -8.10
CA THR A 344 -0.36 -26.37 -7.31
C THR A 344 -0.20 -25.68 -5.96
N THR A 345 -0.14 -26.46 -4.89
CA THR A 345 0.06 -25.94 -3.53
C THR A 345 1.55 -25.73 -3.23
N ILE A 346 1.88 -24.58 -2.64
CA ILE A 346 3.24 -24.16 -2.30
C ILE A 346 3.74 -24.88 -1.04
N THR A 347 4.90 -25.54 -1.17
CA THR A 347 5.57 -26.23 -0.06
C THR A 347 6.38 -25.25 0.81
N PRO A 348 6.70 -25.60 2.09
CA PRO A 348 7.32 -24.65 3.03
C PRO A 348 8.70 -24.11 2.62
N ASP A 349 9.44 -24.83 1.78
CA ASP A 349 10.75 -24.48 1.25
C ASP A 349 10.70 -23.42 0.13
N ILE A 350 9.56 -23.29 -0.55
CA ILE A 350 9.35 -22.31 -1.62
C ILE A 350 8.83 -20.99 -1.02
N LYS A 351 9.49 -19.88 -1.36
CA LYS A 351 9.17 -18.52 -0.87
C LYS A 351 8.69 -17.60 -1.97
N GLN A 352 9.06 -17.90 -3.22
CA GLN A 352 8.80 -17.07 -4.38
C GLN A 352 8.43 -17.93 -5.58
N VAL A 353 7.66 -17.39 -6.52
CA VAL A 353 7.34 -18.02 -7.81
C VAL A 353 7.59 -17.06 -8.95
N TYR A 354 7.97 -17.57 -10.11
CA TYR A 354 8.18 -16.78 -11.32
C TYR A 354 7.83 -17.63 -12.54
N PHE A 355 7.52 -17.00 -13.68
CA PHE A 355 7.22 -17.75 -14.90
C PHE A 355 8.36 -17.63 -15.92
N VAL A 356 8.51 -18.68 -16.72
CA VAL A 356 9.46 -18.75 -17.82
C VAL A 356 8.77 -19.41 -19.01
N VAL A 357 8.94 -18.84 -20.20
CA VAL A 357 8.62 -19.51 -21.47
C VAL A 357 9.92 -19.90 -22.14
N TYR A 358 10.11 -21.19 -22.41
CA TYR A 358 11.33 -21.71 -23.00
C TYR A 358 11.06 -22.79 -24.04
N LEU A 359 12.02 -23.00 -24.93
CA LEU A 359 12.02 -24.05 -25.94
C LEU A 359 12.64 -25.31 -25.38
N TYR A 360 11.98 -26.44 -25.62
CA TYR A 360 12.40 -27.74 -25.14
C TYR A 360 12.35 -28.77 -26.26
N SER A 361 13.41 -29.58 -26.38
CA SER A 361 13.41 -30.74 -27.25
C SER A 361 12.93 -31.94 -26.45
N THR A 362 11.73 -32.43 -26.74
CA THR A 362 11.21 -33.64 -26.10
C THR A 362 12.03 -34.87 -26.48
N THR A 363 12.70 -34.84 -27.63
CA THR A 363 13.59 -35.92 -28.10
C THR A 363 14.92 -35.94 -27.35
N GLN A 364 15.51 -34.78 -27.09
CA GLN A 364 16.81 -34.69 -26.42
C GLN A 364 16.70 -34.53 -24.89
N ASN A 365 15.47 -34.37 -24.38
CA ASN A 365 15.17 -34.11 -22.97
C ASN A 365 16.01 -32.97 -22.38
N LYS A 366 16.16 -31.88 -23.15
CA LYS A 366 16.87 -30.67 -22.74
C LYS A 366 16.27 -29.45 -23.40
N GLN A 367 16.59 -28.31 -22.81
CA GLN A 367 16.37 -27.01 -23.43
C GLN A 367 17.21 -26.87 -24.70
N VAL A 368 16.62 -26.28 -25.74
CA VAL A 368 17.24 -26.13 -27.06
C VAL A 368 16.98 -24.75 -27.62
N SER A 369 17.89 -24.29 -28.48
CA SER A 369 17.65 -23.09 -29.30
C SER A 369 17.19 -23.52 -30.69
N ALA A 370 16.20 -22.82 -31.26
CA ALA A 370 15.72 -23.07 -32.61
C ALA A 370 16.30 -22.05 -33.60
N ASN A 371 16.76 -22.51 -34.75
CA ASN A 371 17.20 -21.63 -35.84
C ASN A 371 16.00 -21.15 -36.67
N TYR A 372 15.97 -19.87 -36.99
CA TYR A 372 14.96 -19.21 -37.81
C TYR A 372 15.55 -18.76 -39.15
N LYS A 373 14.78 -18.94 -40.22
CA LYS A 373 15.08 -18.44 -41.57
C LYS A 373 13.90 -17.62 -42.10
N LYS A 374 14.14 -16.36 -42.47
CA LYS A 374 13.13 -15.45 -43.04
C LYS A 374 12.57 -16.02 -44.36
N VAL A 375 11.24 -16.01 -44.52
CA VAL A 375 10.55 -16.42 -45.75
C VAL A 375 9.84 -15.20 -46.33
N GLY A 376 10.39 -14.62 -47.40
CA GLY A 376 9.72 -13.59 -48.23
C GLY A 376 10.03 -12.12 -47.92
N SER A 377 9.79 -11.25 -48.91
CA SER A 377 10.21 -9.84 -49.00
C SER A 377 9.12 -8.80 -48.69
N THR A 378 7.94 -9.20 -48.20
CA THR A 378 6.82 -8.27 -47.95
C THR A 378 6.57 -7.99 -46.46
N GLY A 379 7.37 -7.09 -45.91
CA GLY A 379 6.87 -5.83 -45.35
C GLY A 379 6.18 -5.70 -43.99
N ASN A 380 5.47 -6.67 -43.37
CA ASN A 380 4.65 -6.28 -42.18
C ASN A 380 4.32 -7.34 -41.11
N GLU A 381 4.99 -8.48 -40.99
CA GLU A 381 4.70 -9.44 -39.91
C GLU A 381 5.99 -9.96 -39.25
N GLU A 382 6.54 -9.18 -38.32
CA GLU A 382 7.83 -9.44 -37.65
C GLU A 382 7.71 -9.74 -36.14
N SER A 383 6.48 -9.90 -35.60
CA SER A 383 6.28 -10.30 -34.20
C SER A 383 6.44 -11.81 -34.03
N VAL A 384 7.55 -12.23 -33.41
CA VAL A 384 7.87 -13.66 -33.16
C VAL A 384 7.26 -14.18 -31.86
N PHE A 385 7.18 -13.34 -30.82
CA PHE A 385 6.45 -13.60 -29.57
C PHE A 385 5.68 -12.33 -29.19
N GLY A 386 4.45 -12.47 -28.71
CA GLY A 386 3.60 -11.37 -28.27
C GLY A 386 2.57 -11.82 -27.24
N TRP A 387 1.84 -10.88 -26.65
CA TRP A 387 0.78 -11.15 -25.68
C TRP A 387 -0.39 -10.21 -25.89
N TYR A 388 -1.45 -10.50 -25.16
CA TYR A 388 -2.72 -9.80 -25.22
C TYR A 388 -2.91 -8.94 -23.97
N ASN A 389 -3.26 -7.67 -24.13
CA ASN A 389 -3.60 -6.81 -22.98
C ASN A 389 -4.98 -7.17 -22.38
N ASP A 390 -5.89 -7.73 -23.19
CA ASP A 390 -7.20 -8.20 -22.74
C ASP A 390 -7.13 -9.58 -22.08
N ARG A 391 -6.08 -10.37 -22.38
CA ARG A 391 -5.87 -11.74 -21.90
C ARG A 391 -4.37 -12.02 -21.64
N PRO A 392 -3.71 -11.25 -20.76
CA PRO A 392 -2.28 -11.37 -20.55
C PRO A 392 -1.96 -12.74 -19.95
N LEU A 393 -0.73 -13.22 -20.22
CA LEU A 393 -0.14 -14.25 -19.36
C LEU A 393 -0.15 -13.71 -17.92
N LYS A 394 -0.56 -14.55 -16.98
CA LYS A 394 -0.67 -14.20 -15.56
C LYS A 394 -0.37 -15.39 -14.66
N ILE A 395 0.21 -15.10 -13.51
CA ILE A 395 0.29 -16.02 -12.36
C ILE A 395 -0.84 -15.61 -11.42
N SER A 396 -1.66 -16.57 -11.02
CA SER A 396 -2.70 -16.38 -10.03
C SER A 396 -2.27 -17.08 -8.74
N VAL A 397 -2.48 -16.40 -7.60
CA VAL A 397 -2.20 -16.94 -6.27
C VAL A 397 -3.48 -16.90 -5.44
N ARG A 398 -3.88 -18.05 -4.91
CA ARG A 398 -4.95 -18.18 -3.93
C ARG A 398 -4.36 -18.52 -2.58
N LEU A 399 -4.52 -17.61 -1.63
CA LEU A 399 -4.14 -17.87 -0.25
C LEU A 399 -5.03 -18.97 0.36
N PRO A 400 -4.52 -19.74 1.34
CA PRO A 400 -5.33 -20.65 2.14
C PRO A 400 -6.56 -19.91 2.68
N SER A 401 -7.72 -20.56 2.76
CA SER A 401 -8.96 -19.95 3.29
C SER A 401 -8.75 -19.25 4.64
N GLU A 402 -7.89 -19.84 5.46
CA GLU A 402 -7.47 -19.33 6.76
C GLU A 402 -6.68 -18.01 6.76
N LYS A 403 -6.15 -17.60 5.61
CA LYS A 403 -5.37 -16.38 5.38
C LYS A 403 -6.04 -15.47 4.35
N GLN A 404 -7.22 -15.83 3.84
CA GLN A 404 -7.93 -14.97 2.91
C GLN A 404 -8.37 -13.70 3.62
N THR A 405 -8.16 -12.59 2.94
CA THR A 405 -8.53 -11.26 3.42
C THR A 405 -9.42 -10.57 2.39
N GLN A 406 -10.24 -9.64 2.88
CA GLN A 406 -11.12 -8.84 2.07
C GLN A 406 -11.00 -7.38 2.49
N GLU A 407 -10.92 -6.49 1.50
CA GLU A 407 -10.97 -5.05 1.74
C GLU A 407 -12.29 -4.64 2.39
N HIS A 408 -12.21 -3.76 3.39
CA HIS A 408 -13.37 -3.25 4.08
C HIS A 408 -13.14 -1.81 4.53
N LYS A 409 -14.01 -0.88 4.09
CA LYS A 409 -13.87 0.57 4.31
C LYS A 409 -13.80 1.00 5.79
N LEU A 410 -14.43 0.22 6.67
CA LEU A 410 -14.42 0.49 8.12
C LEU A 410 -13.29 -0.21 8.86
N SER A 411 -12.48 -1.02 8.17
CA SER A 411 -11.31 -1.60 8.81
C SER A 411 -10.27 -0.51 9.05
N SER A 412 -9.80 -0.43 10.29
CA SER A 412 -8.63 0.35 10.68
C SER A 412 -7.35 -0.07 9.95
N THR A 413 -7.32 -1.28 9.39
CA THR A 413 -6.21 -1.82 8.61
C THR A 413 -6.47 -1.88 7.11
N GLY A 414 -7.67 -1.46 6.67
CA GLY A 414 -8.13 -1.56 5.29
C GLY A 414 -8.67 -2.95 4.89
N VAL A 415 -8.37 -4.01 5.65
CA VAL A 415 -8.78 -5.40 5.35
C VAL A 415 -9.25 -6.17 6.59
N GLY A 416 -10.06 -7.22 6.39
CA GLY A 416 -10.41 -8.21 7.42
C GLY A 416 -10.19 -9.63 6.91
N PHE A 417 -9.88 -10.58 7.79
CA PHE A 417 -9.80 -12.00 7.43
C PHE A 417 -11.19 -12.57 7.19
N LEU A 418 -11.38 -13.15 6.01
CA LEU A 418 -12.58 -13.86 5.63
C LEU A 418 -12.58 -15.24 6.28
N ASP A 419 -13.62 -15.53 7.07
CA ASP A 419 -13.86 -16.83 7.70
C ASP A 419 -12.71 -17.40 8.53
N ARG A 420 -11.95 -16.51 9.19
CA ARG A 420 -10.85 -16.93 10.09
C ARG A 420 -11.39 -17.76 11.25
N ARG A 421 -11.20 -19.07 11.16
CA ARG A 421 -11.79 -20.04 12.07
C ARG A 421 -11.04 -20.20 13.39
N PHE A 422 -9.71 -20.21 13.40
CA PHE A 422 -8.95 -20.59 14.60
C PHE A 422 -8.05 -19.48 15.12
N PHE A 423 -8.13 -19.23 16.42
CA PHE A 423 -7.18 -18.38 17.14
C PHE A 423 -6.58 -19.13 18.31
N ALA A 424 -5.25 -19.16 18.39
CA ALA A 424 -4.50 -19.62 19.55
C ALA A 424 -4.27 -18.48 20.56
N ASN A 425 -3.57 -18.76 21.65
CA ASN A 425 -3.23 -17.94 22.84
C ASN A 425 -4.21 -16.81 23.17
N VAL A 426 -5.49 -17.13 23.32
CA VAL A 426 -6.53 -16.27 23.88
C VAL A 426 -6.48 -16.35 25.42
N VAL A 427 -5.29 -16.17 25.99
CA VAL A 427 -5.07 -16.20 27.43
C VAL A 427 -5.46 -14.84 28.01
N GLY A 428 -6.44 -14.85 28.92
CA GLY A 428 -7.06 -13.63 29.45
C GLY A 428 -8.05 -12.98 28.48
N THR A 429 -8.53 -11.79 28.83
CA THR A 429 -9.49 -11.05 28.01
C THR A 429 -8.81 -10.37 26.83
N LYS A 430 -9.30 -10.67 25.62
CA LYS A 430 -8.92 -10.04 24.35
C LYS A 430 -10.12 -9.34 23.72
N LYS A 431 -9.90 -8.31 22.91
CA LYS A 431 -10.92 -7.69 22.05
C LYS A 431 -10.91 -8.37 20.69
N LEU A 432 -12.01 -9.03 20.35
CA LEU A 432 -12.32 -9.48 19.00
C LEU A 432 -12.98 -8.32 18.25
N THR A 433 -12.35 -7.87 17.17
CA THR A 433 -12.88 -6.86 16.26
C THR A 433 -13.34 -7.54 14.98
N TYR A 434 -14.59 -7.32 14.59
CA TYR A 434 -15.22 -7.98 13.44
C TYR A 434 -16.15 -7.02 12.72
N MET A 435 -16.45 -7.33 11.47
CA MET A 435 -17.23 -6.49 10.57
C MET A 435 -18.28 -7.31 9.81
N GLY A 436 -19.40 -6.67 9.50
CA GLY A 436 -20.28 -7.17 8.45
C GLY A 436 -19.59 -7.05 7.09
N LEU A 437 -20.01 -7.86 6.13
CA LEU A 437 -19.52 -7.75 4.76
C LEU A 437 -20.12 -6.51 4.07
N PRO A 438 -19.47 -5.96 3.02
CA PRO A 438 -20.07 -4.90 2.22
C PRO A 438 -21.42 -5.36 1.67
N GLY A 439 -22.50 -4.67 2.04
CA GLY A 439 -23.87 -5.02 1.63
C GLY A 439 -24.48 -6.27 2.27
N GLN A 440 -23.77 -6.98 3.16
CA GLN A 440 -24.27 -8.22 3.78
C GLN A 440 -24.00 -8.26 5.30
N ALA A 441 -25.05 -8.51 6.08
CA ALA A 441 -24.91 -8.77 7.51
C ALA A 441 -24.18 -10.10 7.76
N THR A 442 -23.36 -10.15 8.81
CA THR A 442 -22.68 -11.37 9.24
C THR A 442 -23.16 -11.83 10.62
N ALA A 443 -23.14 -13.15 10.82
CA ALA A 443 -23.37 -13.76 12.11
C ALA A 443 -22.44 -14.96 12.31
N PHE A 444 -21.83 -15.04 13.49
CA PHE A 444 -20.96 -16.15 13.86
C PHE A 444 -21.04 -16.46 15.35
N SER A 445 -20.55 -17.63 15.72
CA SER A 445 -20.45 -18.10 17.09
C SER A 445 -19.00 -18.42 17.43
N VAL A 446 -18.57 -18.08 18.64
CA VAL A 446 -17.21 -18.29 19.14
C VAL A 446 -17.26 -19.37 20.22
N TYR A 447 -16.46 -20.41 20.07
CA TYR A 447 -16.35 -21.56 20.97
C TYR A 447 -14.97 -21.63 21.59
N GLN A 448 -14.87 -22.22 22.78
CA GLN A 448 -13.60 -22.70 23.31
C GLN A 448 -13.03 -23.77 22.38
N TYR A 449 -11.71 -23.83 22.26
CA TYR A 449 -11.04 -24.83 21.42
C TYR A 449 -9.81 -25.40 22.13
N ASN A 450 -9.53 -26.69 21.94
CA ASN A 450 -8.33 -27.38 22.44
C ASN A 450 -7.94 -28.56 21.52
N GLY A 451 -8.18 -28.43 20.21
CA GLY A 451 -8.14 -29.52 19.24
C GLY A 451 -9.54 -30.02 18.84
N THR A 452 -10.51 -29.90 19.74
CA THR A 452 -11.94 -30.13 19.49
C THR A 452 -12.78 -28.93 19.96
N ARG A 453 -13.97 -28.76 19.35
CA ARG A 453 -14.91 -27.70 19.72
C ARG A 453 -15.43 -27.91 21.14
N GLY A 454 -15.22 -26.93 22.00
CA GLY A 454 -15.68 -26.89 23.39
C GLY A 454 -16.95 -26.07 23.60
N ALA A 455 -17.10 -25.49 24.79
CA ALA A 455 -18.27 -24.69 25.16
C ALA A 455 -18.39 -23.40 24.34
N LEU A 456 -19.62 -22.96 24.09
CA LEU A 456 -19.91 -21.67 23.45
C LEU A 456 -19.48 -20.53 24.37
N ILE A 457 -18.69 -19.60 23.84
CA ILE A 457 -18.29 -18.35 24.50
C ILE A 457 -19.34 -17.27 24.22
N GLY A 458 -19.82 -17.16 22.98
CA GLY A 458 -20.87 -16.22 22.60
C GLY A 458 -21.21 -16.27 21.12
N SER A 459 -22.35 -15.68 20.77
CA SER A 459 -22.79 -15.48 19.38
C SER A 459 -22.88 -13.99 19.08
N TYR A 460 -22.40 -13.60 17.90
CA TYR A 460 -22.18 -12.21 17.53
C TYR A 460 -22.73 -11.94 16.14
N THR A 461 -23.22 -10.71 15.94
CA THR A 461 -23.76 -10.25 14.66
C THR A 461 -23.30 -8.83 14.36
N ALA A 462 -23.01 -8.57 13.10
CA ALA A 462 -22.81 -7.22 12.57
C ALA A 462 -23.68 -7.05 11.32
N LEU A 463 -24.36 -5.91 11.22
CA LEU A 463 -25.09 -5.52 10.01
C LEU A 463 -24.10 -5.27 8.86
N ALA A 464 -24.63 -5.19 7.64
CA ALA A 464 -23.85 -4.77 6.48
C ALA A 464 -23.15 -3.44 6.79
N ASP A 465 -21.85 -3.33 6.48
CA ASP A 465 -21.04 -2.15 6.77
C ASP A 465 -21.07 -1.71 8.26
N GLU A 466 -21.12 -2.66 9.20
CA GLU A 466 -21.01 -2.36 10.64
C GLU A 466 -19.68 -2.89 11.21
N HIS A 467 -18.99 -2.06 12.00
CA HIS A 467 -17.74 -2.40 12.70
C HIS A 467 -18.03 -2.58 14.20
N LYS A 468 -17.65 -3.73 14.77
CA LYS A 468 -17.93 -4.07 16.17
C LYS A 468 -16.72 -4.64 16.90
N GLN A 469 -16.67 -4.40 18.20
CA GLN A 469 -15.69 -4.97 19.12
C GLN A 469 -16.38 -5.68 20.29
N VAL A 470 -15.91 -6.87 20.63
CA VAL A 470 -16.40 -7.65 21.78
C VAL A 470 -15.25 -8.25 22.57
N SER A 471 -15.42 -8.36 23.88
CA SER A 471 -14.42 -9.00 24.75
C SER A 471 -14.60 -10.51 24.77
N ILE A 472 -13.53 -11.25 24.43
CA ILE A 472 -13.46 -12.71 24.42
C ILE A 472 -12.39 -13.15 25.43
N ALA A 473 -12.71 -14.16 26.25
CA ALA A 473 -11.72 -14.84 27.08
C ALA A 473 -11.91 -16.35 26.92
N SER A 474 -10.81 -17.09 26.76
CA SER A 474 -10.84 -18.55 26.66
C SER A 474 -9.98 -19.20 27.74
N PRO A 475 -10.54 -20.04 28.61
CA PRO A 475 -9.76 -20.79 29.61
C PRO A 475 -8.75 -21.75 28.97
N THR A 476 -9.05 -22.26 27.76
CA THR A 476 -8.16 -23.18 27.02
C THR A 476 -7.04 -22.45 26.29
N GLY A 477 -7.06 -21.11 26.29
CA GLY A 477 -6.14 -20.30 25.51
C GLY A 477 -6.35 -20.42 23.99
N GLN A 478 -7.41 -21.08 23.49
CA GLN A 478 -7.73 -21.11 22.06
C GLN A 478 -9.24 -20.97 21.85
N ILE A 479 -9.62 -20.44 20.69
CA ILE A 479 -11.02 -20.32 20.27
C ILE A 479 -11.20 -20.80 18.83
N GLU A 480 -12.41 -21.26 18.56
CA GLU A 480 -12.93 -21.55 17.21
C GLU A 480 -14.08 -20.59 16.90
N ILE A 481 -14.02 -19.90 15.77
CA ILE A 481 -15.09 -19.07 15.22
C ILE A 481 -15.80 -19.85 14.13
N VAL A 482 -17.13 -19.84 14.18
CA VAL A 482 -17.96 -20.64 13.29
C VAL A 482 -19.03 -19.73 12.72
N GLY A 483 -19.03 -19.53 11.40
CA GLY A 483 -20.11 -18.82 10.73
C GLY A 483 -21.43 -19.53 11.01
N ASN A 484 -22.48 -18.77 11.30
CA ASN A 484 -23.81 -19.32 11.54
C ASN A 484 -24.39 -19.79 10.19
N SER A 485 -24.02 -20.99 9.76
CA SER A 485 -24.64 -21.63 8.60
C SER A 485 -25.98 -22.22 9.02
N THR A 486 -27.08 -21.55 8.71
CA THR A 486 -28.34 -22.26 8.50
C THR A 486 -28.23 -22.97 7.16
N THR A 487 -27.61 -24.14 7.15
CA THR A 487 -27.69 -25.05 6.00
C THR A 487 -29.11 -25.59 5.93
N VAL A 488 -30.01 -24.79 5.37
CA VAL A 488 -31.23 -25.34 4.78
C VAL A 488 -30.80 -25.76 3.39
N ASN A 489 -30.82 -27.06 3.10
CA ASN A 489 -30.90 -27.54 1.73
C ASN A 489 -32.40 -27.69 1.47
N PRO A 490 -33.12 -26.66 0.96
CA PRO A 490 -34.47 -26.90 0.51
C PRO A 490 -34.40 -27.99 -0.56
N ALA A 491 -35.39 -28.88 -0.58
CA ALA A 491 -35.48 -29.87 -1.65
C ALA A 491 -35.39 -29.18 -3.01
N ALA A 492 -34.59 -29.74 -3.92
CA ALA A 492 -34.45 -29.23 -5.28
C ALA A 492 -35.86 -29.04 -5.89
N GLN A 493 -36.13 -27.85 -6.38
CA GLN A 493 -37.39 -27.55 -7.03
C GLN A 493 -37.23 -27.82 -8.52
N SER A 494 -38.02 -28.75 -9.04
CA SER A 494 -38.06 -29.00 -10.48
C SER A 494 -39.36 -28.45 -11.07
N LYS A 495 -39.23 -27.74 -12.18
CA LYS A 495 -40.34 -27.30 -13.03
C LYS A 495 -40.23 -28.01 -14.36
N THR A 496 -41.32 -28.59 -14.83
CA THR A 496 -41.38 -29.27 -16.13
C THR A 496 -42.47 -28.67 -17.01
N LYS A 497 -42.24 -28.70 -18.31
CA LYS A 497 -43.16 -28.29 -19.36
C LYS A 497 -43.26 -29.41 -20.39
N THR A 498 -44.47 -29.88 -20.63
CA THR A 498 -44.76 -30.95 -21.60
C THR A 498 -45.41 -30.45 -22.89
N VAL A 499 -45.85 -29.18 -22.93
CA VAL A 499 -46.55 -28.60 -24.09
C VAL A 499 -45.55 -27.91 -25.03
N ALA A 500 -45.71 -28.12 -26.34
CA ALA A 500 -44.91 -27.46 -27.38
C ALA A 500 -45.06 -25.92 -27.35
N GLN A 501 -43.96 -25.17 -27.40
CA GLN A 501 -43.96 -23.70 -27.60
C GLN A 501 -43.08 -23.33 -28.79
N SER A 502 -43.62 -22.53 -29.70
CA SER A 502 -42.88 -22.04 -30.86
C SER A 502 -41.86 -20.97 -30.46
N LEU A 503 -40.63 -21.12 -30.96
CA LEU A 503 -39.54 -20.17 -30.71
C LEU A 503 -39.60 -18.96 -31.65
N THR A 504 -39.23 -17.79 -31.14
CA THR A 504 -39.15 -16.53 -31.89
C THR A 504 -37.70 -16.08 -32.08
N SER A 505 -37.49 -15.04 -32.90
CA SER A 505 -36.17 -14.41 -33.12
C SER A 505 -35.67 -13.60 -31.90
N SER A 506 -36.58 -13.22 -31.00
CA SER A 506 -36.27 -12.61 -29.71
C SER A 506 -36.29 -13.64 -28.58
N TYR A 507 -35.63 -13.33 -27.46
CA TYR A 507 -35.76 -14.11 -26.23
C TYR A 507 -37.22 -14.12 -25.79
N ALA A 508 -37.82 -15.30 -25.81
CA ALA A 508 -39.14 -15.52 -25.26
C ALA A 508 -39.00 -16.32 -23.95
N GLU A 509 -39.73 -15.90 -22.93
CA GLU A 509 -39.88 -16.72 -21.72
C GLU A 509 -40.52 -18.05 -22.06
N LEU A 510 -39.98 -19.12 -21.49
CA LEU A 510 -40.60 -20.44 -21.60
C LEU A 510 -41.79 -20.50 -20.65
N VAL A 511 -42.99 -20.72 -21.20
CA VAL A 511 -44.22 -20.86 -20.39
C VAL A 511 -44.19 -22.21 -19.68
N MET A 512 -43.97 -22.23 -18.36
CA MET A 512 -43.88 -23.46 -17.57
C MET A 512 -45.26 -23.84 -16.99
N THR A 513 -45.42 -25.07 -16.48
CA THR A 513 -46.70 -25.54 -15.87
C THR A 513 -47.05 -24.82 -14.55
N THR A 514 -46.10 -24.12 -13.95
CA THR A 514 -46.24 -23.19 -12.82
C THR A 514 -45.64 -21.83 -13.22
N ALA A 515 -45.70 -20.80 -12.34
CA ALA A 515 -45.17 -19.46 -12.62
C ALA A 515 -43.83 -19.49 -13.38
N ASN A 516 -43.71 -18.70 -14.45
CA ASN A 516 -42.58 -18.74 -15.40
C ASN A 516 -41.22 -18.38 -14.78
N ALA A 517 -41.23 -17.71 -13.62
CA ALA A 517 -40.06 -17.34 -12.86
C ALA A 517 -39.90 -18.17 -11.58
N TYR A 518 -38.66 -18.42 -11.17
CA TYR A 518 -38.34 -18.82 -9.81
C TYR A 518 -38.02 -17.56 -9.00
N THR A 519 -38.76 -17.31 -7.91
CA THR A 519 -38.42 -16.23 -6.97
C THR A 519 -37.50 -16.79 -5.90
N ALA A 520 -36.28 -16.26 -5.83
CA ALA A 520 -35.31 -16.62 -4.81
C ALA A 520 -35.87 -16.32 -3.41
N THR A 521 -35.92 -17.32 -2.56
CA THR A 521 -36.42 -17.16 -1.18
C THR A 521 -35.33 -16.74 -0.19
N HIS A 522 -34.07 -16.82 -0.60
CA HIS A 522 -32.88 -16.52 0.19
C HIS A 522 -31.80 -15.88 -0.70
N THR A 523 -30.91 -15.08 -0.11
CA THR A 523 -29.71 -14.57 -0.78
C THR A 523 -28.62 -15.65 -0.77
N GLY A 524 -28.01 -15.94 -1.93
CA GLY A 524 -26.97 -16.96 -2.07
C GLY A 524 -26.75 -17.41 -3.51
N THR A 525 -26.17 -18.60 -3.70
CA THR A 525 -25.92 -19.17 -5.04
C THR A 525 -26.98 -20.21 -5.36
N ILE A 526 -27.59 -20.17 -6.54
CA ILE A 526 -28.49 -21.22 -7.02
C ILE A 526 -27.77 -22.03 -8.08
N ASN A 527 -27.73 -23.35 -7.89
CA ASN A 527 -27.42 -24.27 -8.98
C ASN A 527 -28.67 -24.42 -9.84
N PHE A 528 -28.57 -23.91 -11.06
CA PHE A 528 -29.57 -24.03 -12.10
C PHE A 528 -29.15 -25.13 -13.07
N ALA A 529 -30.04 -26.07 -13.35
CA ALA A 529 -29.88 -27.04 -14.42
C ALA A 529 -31.12 -27.01 -15.31
N TRP A 530 -30.93 -27.15 -16.61
CA TRP A 530 -32.04 -27.22 -17.56
C TRP A 530 -31.82 -28.35 -18.56
N SER A 531 -32.91 -28.88 -19.07
CA SER A 531 -32.94 -29.72 -20.26
C SER A 531 -34.16 -29.39 -21.11
N MET A 532 -34.07 -29.52 -22.43
CA MET A 532 -35.21 -29.36 -23.33
C MET A 532 -35.07 -30.24 -24.56
N THR A 533 -36.21 -30.69 -25.10
CA THR A 533 -36.29 -31.36 -26.40
C THR A 533 -36.74 -30.34 -27.44
N LEU A 534 -36.08 -30.34 -28.60
CA LEU A 534 -36.36 -29.46 -29.72
C LEU A 534 -36.93 -30.29 -30.87
N SER A 535 -37.87 -29.72 -31.63
CA SER A 535 -38.57 -30.42 -32.71
C SER A 535 -37.70 -30.75 -33.93
N ASP A 536 -36.49 -30.21 -33.99
CA ASP A 536 -35.54 -30.29 -35.10
C ASP A 536 -34.08 -30.16 -34.56
N ASP A 537 -33.10 -30.45 -35.41
CA ASP A 537 -31.66 -30.44 -35.11
C ASP A 537 -30.89 -29.27 -35.73
N ASP A 538 -31.58 -28.31 -36.39
CA ASP A 538 -30.96 -27.09 -36.92
C ASP A 538 -30.11 -26.31 -35.88
N GLY A 539 -28.93 -25.84 -36.32
CA GLY A 539 -28.09 -24.93 -35.54
C GLY A 539 -28.67 -23.51 -35.42
N GLY A 540 -28.12 -22.70 -34.51
CA GLY A 540 -28.53 -21.29 -34.34
C GLY A 540 -29.66 -21.09 -33.32
N ARG A 541 -29.54 -21.73 -32.15
CA ARG A 541 -30.46 -21.53 -31.01
C ARG A 541 -29.66 -21.18 -29.78
N MET A 542 -30.24 -20.35 -28.92
CA MET A 542 -29.58 -19.89 -27.70
C MET A 542 -30.55 -19.95 -26.53
N ALA A 543 -30.07 -20.46 -25.41
CA ALA A 543 -30.76 -20.36 -24.12
C ALA A 543 -30.11 -19.25 -23.29
N GLY A 544 -30.90 -18.43 -22.61
CA GLY A 544 -30.43 -17.36 -21.75
C GLY A 544 -31.07 -17.44 -20.38
N LEU A 545 -30.26 -17.40 -19.32
CA LEU A 545 -30.71 -17.30 -17.94
C LEU A 545 -30.70 -15.82 -17.53
N PHE A 546 -31.81 -15.36 -16.96
CA PHE A 546 -32.03 -13.98 -16.55
C PHE A 546 -32.32 -13.90 -15.06
N VAL A 547 -31.76 -12.90 -14.38
CA VAL A 547 -32.07 -12.52 -13.00
C VAL A 547 -32.59 -11.09 -13.00
N ASN A 548 -33.83 -10.86 -12.58
CA ASN A 548 -34.50 -9.55 -12.61
C ASN A 548 -34.41 -8.85 -13.99
N GLY A 549 -34.48 -9.63 -15.08
CA GLY A 549 -34.38 -9.11 -16.45
C GLY A 549 -32.96 -8.86 -16.96
N VAL A 550 -31.92 -9.12 -16.16
CA VAL A 550 -30.51 -9.06 -16.57
C VAL A 550 -30.04 -10.46 -16.95
N MET A 551 -29.47 -10.62 -18.15
CA MET A 551 -28.91 -11.92 -18.58
C MET A 551 -27.62 -12.21 -17.81
N VAL A 552 -27.57 -13.34 -17.12
CA VAL A 552 -26.42 -13.77 -16.31
C VAL A 552 -25.63 -14.92 -16.96
N LYS A 553 -26.28 -15.69 -17.84
CA LYS A 553 -25.65 -16.78 -18.58
C LYS A 553 -26.35 -16.99 -19.92
N GLU A 554 -25.57 -17.26 -20.96
CA GLU A 554 -26.05 -17.64 -22.28
C GLU A 554 -25.40 -18.98 -22.68
N TRP A 555 -26.16 -19.84 -23.35
CA TRP A 555 -25.69 -21.10 -23.91
C TRP A 555 -26.02 -21.17 -25.39
N THR A 556 -25.02 -21.54 -26.20
CA THR A 556 -25.22 -21.88 -27.60
C THR A 556 -25.63 -23.34 -27.69
N ILE A 557 -26.81 -23.60 -28.26
CA ILE A 557 -27.30 -24.97 -28.46
C ILE A 557 -26.75 -25.46 -29.80
N ALA A 558 -25.84 -26.43 -29.75
CA ALA A 558 -25.35 -27.16 -30.93
C ALA A 558 -26.49 -27.98 -31.57
N SER A 559 -26.33 -28.36 -32.85
CA SER A 559 -27.33 -29.11 -33.62
C SER A 559 -27.74 -30.43 -32.91
N ALA A 560 -28.83 -30.38 -32.14
CA ALA A 560 -29.29 -31.48 -31.32
C ALA A 560 -30.80 -31.38 -31.05
N THR A 561 -31.47 -32.53 -31.03
CA THR A 561 -32.89 -32.65 -30.66
C THR A 561 -33.11 -32.63 -29.15
N THR A 562 -32.06 -32.76 -28.34
CA THR A 562 -32.10 -32.60 -26.89
C THR A 562 -30.90 -31.77 -26.45
N ALA A 563 -31.13 -30.75 -25.61
CA ALA A 563 -30.09 -29.90 -25.06
C ALA A 563 -30.25 -29.82 -23.55
N SER A 564 -29.14 -29.79 -22.82
CA SER A 564 -29.12 -29.65 -21.37
C SER A 564 -27.82 -29.00 -20.94
N ASP A 565 -27.89 -28.14 -19.94
CA ASP A 565 -26.71 -27.55 -19.31
C ASP A 565 -27.04 -27.09 -17.89
N SER A 566 -26.03 -26.62 -17.17
CA SER A 566 -26.17 -26.08 -15.82
C SER A 566 -25.31 -24.83 -15.62
N ALA A 567 -25.69 -24.01 -14.65
CA ALA A 567 -24.91 -22.87 -14.17
C ALA A 567 -25.18 -22.62 -12.70
N SER A 568 -24.20 -22.05 -12.01
CA SER A 568 -24.36 -21.50 -10.67
C SER A 568 -24.51 -19.98 -10.78
N VAL A 569 -25.54 -19.41 -10.15
CA VAL A 569 -25.85 -17.98 -10.23
C VAL A 569 -26.09 -17.39 -8.85
N ALA A 570 -25.45 -16.26 -8.54
CA ALA A 570 -25.72 -15.51 -7.33
C ALA A 570 -27.05 -14.74 -7.44
N VAL A 571 -27.88 -14.81 -6.40
CA VAL A 571 -29.19 -14.15 -6.31
C VAL A 571 -29.40 -13.56 -4.92
N ASN A 572 -30.23 -12.54 -4.83
CA ASN A 572 -30.77 -12.01 -3.58
C ASN A 572 -32.16 -12.60 -3.28
N ALA A 573 -32.54 -12.63 -2.02
CA ALA A 573 -33.92 -12.94 -1.65
C ALA A 573 -34.89 -11.94 -2.34
N GLY A 574 -35.87 -12.48 -3.06
CA GLY A 574 -36.82 -11.73 -3.88
C GLY A 574 -36.50 -11.71 -5.38
N ASP A 575 -35.27 -12.07 -5.79
CA ASP A 575 -34.88 -12.04 -7.20
C ASP A 575 -35.65 -13.04 -8.04
N SER A 576 -36.04 -12.63 -9.25
CA SER A 576 -36.76 -13.43 -10.23
C SER A 576 -35.79 -14.05 -11.25
N VAL A 577 -35.67 -15.38 -11.25
CA VAL A 577 -34.81 -16.16 -12.14
C VAL A 577 -35.64 -16.82 -13.24
N VAL A 578 -35.31 -16.52 -14.50
CA VAL A 578 -36.07 -16.95 -15.69
C VAL A 578 -35.15 -17.56 -16.74
N LEU A 579 -35.56 -18.69 -17.33
CA LEU A 579 -34.94 -19.23 -18.53
C LEU A 579 -35.72 -18.76 -19.77
N THR A 580 -35.00 -18.22 -20.73
CA THR A 580 -35.54 -17.79 -22.02
C THR A 580 -34.80 -18.48 -23.15
N VAL A 581 -35.45 -18.62 -24.31
CA VAL A 581 -34.84 -19.23 -25.49
C VAL A 581 -35.12 -18.37 -26.70
N ARG A 582 -34.14 -18.27 -27.61
CA ARG A 582 -34.28 -17.62 -28.91
C ARG A 582 -33.71 -18.47 -30.04
N ARG A 583 -34.16 -18.18 -31.26
CA ARG A 583 -33.60 -18.72 -32.51
C ARG A 583 -32.92 -17.60 -33.29
N THR A 584 -31.70 -17.82 -33.78
CA THR A 584 -30.90 -16.81 -34.49
C THR A 584 -31.01 -16.87 -36.02
N SER A 585 -31.62 -17.92 -36.60
CA SER A 585 -31.85 -18.06 -38.06
C SER A 585 -33.32 -18.41 -38.39
N ILE A 586 -33.89 -17.81 -39.46
CA ILE A 586 -35.35 -17.83 -39.76
C ILE A 586 -35.70 -18.76 -40.96
N SER A 587 -34.85 -19.70 -41.37
CA SER A 587 -35.03 -20.39 -42.67
C SER A 587 -36.07 -21.52 -42.72
N SER A 588 -36.68 -21.95 -41.61
CA SER A 588 -37.70 -23.03 -41.60
C SER A 588 -38.86 -22.78 -40.64
N SER A 589 -40.04 -23.33 -40.96
CA SER A 589 -41.30 -23.21 -40.22
C SER A 589 -41.22 -23.72 -38.77
N SER A 590 -41.67 -22.89 -37.83
CA SER A 590 -41.92 -23.14 -36.38
C SER A 590 -41.12 -24.27 -35.71
N VAL A 591 -40.01 -23.93 -35.04
CA VAL A 591 -39.34 -24.82 -34.07
C VAL A 591 -40.08 -24.80 -32.74
N ASN A 592 -40.44 -25.97 -32.24
CA ASN A 592 -41.13 -26.12 -30.97
C ASN A 592 -40.21 -26.71 -29.90
N THR A 593 -40.20 -26.11 -28.70
CA THR A 593 -39.62 -26.72 -27.50
C THR A 593 -40.65 -27.63 -26.85
N ALA A 594 -40.34 -28.91 -26.64
CA ALA A 594 -41.14 -29.86 -25.87
C ALA A 594 -40.30 -30.44 -24.72
N ASN A 595 -40.94 -31.01 -23.70
CA ASN A 595 -40.28 -31.70 -22.59
C ASN A 595 -39.15 -30.89 -21.93
N THR A 596 -39.36 -29.59 -21.70
CA THR A 596 -38.40 -28.75 -20.97
C THR A 596 -38.47 -29.07 -19.48
N SER A 597 -37.34 -29.39 -18.86
CA SER A 597 -37.20 -29.47 -17.41
C SER A 597 -36.20 -28.42 -16.93
N MET A 598 -36.48 -27.83 -15.77
CA MET A 598 -35.63 -26.87 -15.10
C MET A 598 -35.56 -27.26 -13.64
N THR A 599 -34.36 -27.49 -13.14
CA THR A 599 -34.12 -27.84 -11.75
C THR A 599 -33.34 -26.72 -11.09
N TYR A 600 -33.86 -26.24 -9.98
CA TYR A 600 -33.28 -25.21 -9.16
C TYR A 600 -32.91 -25.82 -7.83
N GLN A 601 -31.62 -25.77 -7.49
CA GLN A 601 -31.14 -26.17 -6.17
C GLN A 601 -30.50 -24.95 -5.51
N PRO A 602 -31.17 -24.33 -4.53
CA PRO A 602 -30.57 -23.27 -3.74
C PRO A 602 -29.38 -23.85 -2.97
N ILE A 603 -28.20 -23.28 -3.17
CA ILE A 603 -27.08 -23.41 -2.24
C ILE A 603 -27.16 -22.17 -1.36
N VAL A 604 -27.67 -22.33 -0.14
CA VAL A 604 -27.51 -21.27 0.87
C VAL A 604 -26.02 -21.23 1.19
N THR A 605 -25.36 -20.16 0.75
CA THR A 605 -23.96 -19.89 1.06
C THR A 605 -23.81 -19.69 2.56
N THR A 606 -22.72 -20.22 3.10
CA THR A 606 -22.27 -19.93 4.47
C THR A 606 -22.29 -18.42 4.68
N GLN A 607 -22.87 -17.95 5.80
CA GLN A 607 -22.70 -16.54 6.16
C GLN A 607 -21.22 -16.32 6.46
N HIS A 608 -20.56 -15.69 5.50
CA HIS A 608 -19.18 -15.29 5.60
C HIS A 608 -19.04 -14.19 6.66
N TYR A 609 -17.95 -14.21 7.41
CA TYR A 609 -17.64 -13.21 8.44
C TYR A 609 -16.25 -12.62 8.25
N LEU A 610 -16.09 -11.33 8.57
CA LEU A 610 -14.81 -10.66 8.56
C LEU A 610 -14.30 -10.44 9.98
N ILE A 611 -13.16 -11.03 10.29
CA ILE A 611 -12.43 -10.75 11.53
C ILE A 611 -11.30 -9.80 11.21
N GLU A 612 -11.35 -8.60 11.78
CA GLU A 612 -10.21 -7.69 11.73
C GLU A 612 -9.15 -8.22 12.71
N SER A 613 -9.41 -8.24 14.01
CA SER A 613 -8.34 -8.49 14.98
C SER A 613 -8.80 -9.21 16.24
N LEU A 614 -7.86 -9.89 16.92
CA LEU A 614 -8.05 -10.44 18.26
C LEU A 614 -6.87 -10.04 19.16
N LEU A 615 -7.00 -8.89 19.81
CA LEU A 615 -5.89 -8.22 20.50
C LEU A 615 -6.08 -8.23 22.02
N PRO A 616 -5.00 -8.35 22.83
CA PRO A 616 -5.10 -8.07 24.27
C PRO A 616 -5.68 -6.69 24.53
N VAL A 617 -6.43 -6.53 25.62
CA VAL A 617 -6.90 -5.20 26.07
C VAL A 617 -5.70 -4.47 26.68
N PRO A 618 -5.20 -3.36 26.10
CA PRO A 618 -4.14 -2.59 26.72
C PRO A 618 -4.65 -2.01 28.04
N ALA A 619 -3.86 -2.15 29.09
CA ALA A 619 -4.18 -1.62 30.41
C ALA A 619 -2.89 -1.24 31.12
N ASP A 620 -2.85 -0.06 31.73
CA ASP A 620 -1.75 0.34 32.59
C ASP A 620 -2.27 0.62 34.01
N THR A 621 -1.66 -0.04 34.98
CA THR A 621 -1.93 0.10 36.41
C THR A 621 -0.60 0.29 37.14
N TYR A 622 -0.65 0.74 38.39
CA TYR A 622 0.57 0.96 39.18
C TYR A 622 1.42 -0.30 39.34
N THR A 623 0.80 -1.49 39.37
CA THR A 623 1.49 -2.78 39.59
C THR A 623 1.62 -3.63 38.34
N GLN A 624 0.92 -3.29 37.25
CA GLN A 624 0.92 -4.08 36.03
C GLN A 624 0.68 -3.23 34.78
N THR A 625 1.45 -3.47 33.74
CA THR A 625 1.16 -3.01 32.37
C THR A 625 0.85 -4.22 31.50
N THR A 626 -0.29 -4.20 30.83
CA THR A 626 -0.63 -5.11 29.74
C THR A 626 -0.59 -4.30 28.46
N THR A 627 0.29 -4.68 27.55
CA THR A 627 0.38 -4.11 26.22
C THR A 627 -0.14 -5.13 25.20
N LEU A 628 -0.06 -4.82 23.91
CA LEU A 628 -0.39 -5.80 22.88
C LEU A 628 0.57 -6.99 22.86
N ALA A 629 1.82 -6.81 23.30
CA ALA A 629 2.87 -7.83 23.21
C ALA A 629 3.21 -8.53 24.51
N GLU A 630 3.14 -7.81 25.61
CA GLU A 630 3.63 -8.30 26.89
C GLU A 630 2.72 -7.87 28.02
N ARG A 631 2.70 -8.68 29.07
CA ARG A 631 2.20 -8.30 30.38
C ARG A 631 3.37 -8.25 31.35
N ILE A 632 3.62 -7.07 31.90
CA ILE A 632 4.68 -6.81 32.87
C ILE A 632 4.05 -6.59 34.24
N THR A 633 4.52 -7.34 35.24
CA THR A 633 4.28 -7.03 36.65
C THR A 633 5.44 -6.19 37.17
N TRP A 634 5.13 -5.05 37.77
CA TRP A 634 6.11 -4.09 38.28
C TRP A 634 6.36 -4.28 39.77
N GLN A 635 7.61 -4.12 40.18
CA GLN A 635 8.02 -3.99 41.58
C GLN A 635 8.74 -2.67 41.79
N ASN A 636 8.51 -2.03 42.95
CA ASN A 636 9.22 -0.80 43.31
C ASN A 636 10.64 -1.13 43.76
N VAL A 637 11.60 -0.31 43.37
CA VAL A 637 12.97 -0.38 43.90
C VAL A 637 13.01 0.38 45.23
N ALA A 638 13.48 -0.27 46.29
CA ALA A 638 13.45 0.27 47.66
C ALA A 638 14.76 0.98 48.07
N ASP A 639 15.85 0.78 47.34
CA ASP A 639 17.16 1.37 47.62
C ASP A 639 17.19 2.90 47.42
N GLU A 640 18.13 3.55 48.11
CA GLU A 640 18.29 5.00 48.09
C GLU A 640 18.82 5.48 46.72
N LEU A 641 17.96 6.19 45.99
CA LEU A 641 18.31 6.94 44.79
C LEU A 641 18.96 8.27 45.20
N THR A 642 20.08 8.59 44.58
CA THR A 642 20.83 9.85 44.83
C THR A 642 20.61 10.87 43.73
N ASN A 643 20.45 10.40 42.49
CA ASN A 643 20.22 11.24 41.33
C ASN A 643 19.43 10.48 40.27
N VAL A 644 18.49 11.18 39.63
CA VAL A 644 17.83 10.74 38.41
C VAL A 644 17.94 11.85 37.38
N THR A 645 18.47 11.50 36.21
CA THR A 645 18.49 12.37 35.03
C THR A 645 17.78 11.64 33.89
N LEU A 646 16.77 12.26 33.32
CA LEU A 646 16.02 11.73 32.18
C LEU A 646 16.09 12.72 31.03
N GLU A 647 16.53 12.25 29.88
CA GLU A 647 16.63 13.00 28.64
C GLU A 647 15.70 12.36 27.60
N ARG A 648 14.83 13.16 26.96
CA ARG A 648 13.96 12.72 25.88
C ARG A 648 14.01 13.74 24.76
N GLU A 649 14.39 13.31 23.58
CA GLU A 649 14.53 14.18 22.41
C GLU A 649 13.82 13.59 21.21
N GLU A 650 13.18 14.43 20.39
CA GLU A 650 12.57 14.00 19.15
C GLU A 650 13.59 13.28 18.25
N PHE A 651 13.23 12.08 17.81
CA PHE A 651 14.05 11.25 16.93
C PHE A 651 15.47 10.93 17.41
N ASN A 652 15.69 11.03 18.72
CA ASN A 652 16.89 10.54 19.38
C ASN A 652 16.50 9.57 20.50
N ALA A 653 17.44 8.69 20.89
CA ALA A 653 17.16 7.70 21.91
C ALA A 653 17.03 8.38 23.28
N GLY A 654 15.86 8.27 23.90
CA GLY A 654 15.63 8.74 25.25
C GLY A 654 16.48 7.95 26.25
N LYS A 655 17.04 8.66 27.22
CA LYS A 655 18.01 8.13 28.18
C LYS A 655 17.61 8.45 29.61
N LEU A 656 17.47 7.44 30.43
CA LEU A 656 17.29 7.57 31.88
C LEU A 656 18.56 7.06 32.57
N LYS A 657 19.24 7.96 33.29
CA LYS A 657 20.37 7.64 34.16
C LYS A 657 19.92 7.64 35.62
N LEU A 658 20.23 6.57 36.32
CA LEU A 658 19.89 6.35 37.71
C LEU A 658 21.16 6.11 38.51
N ARG A 659 21.30 6.76 39.66
CA ARG A 659 22.42 6.52 40.58
C ARG A 659 21.91 6.08 41.95
N PHE A 660 22.25 4.86 42.34
CA PHE A 660 21.93 4.29 43.64
C PHE A 660 23.12 4.38 44.58
N LYS A 661 22.84 4.56 45.87
CA LYS A 661 23.79 4.29 46.94
C LYS A 661 23.37 3.00 47.63
N SER A 662 23.90 1.87 47.18
CA SER A 662 23.49 0.55 47.69
C SER A 662 24.56 -0.50 47.49
N ASP A 663 24.80 -1.25 48.56
CA ASP A 663 25.71 -2.39 48.60
C ASP A 663 24.94 -3.68 48.17
N ALA A 664 23.62 -3.70 48.36
CA ALA A 664 22.77 -4.88 48.14
C ALA A 664 22.40 -5.08 46.65
N LEU A 665 22.28 -3.98 45.89
CA LEU A 665 21.97 -4.04 44.46
C LEU A 665 23.17 -4.46 43.60
N ALA A 666 24.40 -4.35 44.12
CA ALA A 666 25.62 -4.65 43.38
C ALA A 666 25.74 -6.14 42.99
N ASP A 667 25.16 -7.03 43.81
CA ASP A 667 25.17 -8.49 43.61
C ASP A 667 23.79 -9.05 43.18
N GLY A 668 22.81 -8.16 42.97
CA GLY A 668 21.41 -8.53 42.78
C GLY A 668 21.04 -9.00 41.36
N SER A 669 20.05 -9.89 41.25
CA SER A 669 19.42 -10.23 39.96
C SER A 669 18.45 -9.17 39.44
N LEU A 670 18.18 -8.15 40.26
CA LEU A 670 17.16 -7.13 40.04
C LEU A 670 17.55 -6.18 38.90
N ILE A 671 18.76 -5.62 38.94
CA ILE A 671 19.27 -4.64 37.97
C ILE A 671 20.19 -5.36 37.00
N ARG A 672 19.63 -5.85 35.89
CA ARG A 672 20.37 -6.51 34.82
C ARG A 672 19.95 -5.98 33.46
N ALA A 673 20.89 -5.99 32.51
CA ALA A 673 20.60 -5.65 31.12
C ALA A 673 19.40 -6.46 30.58
N GLY A 674 18.52 -5.82 29.83
CA GLY A 674 17.31 -6.43 29.25
C GLY A 674 16.04 -6.31 30.10
N LYS A 675 16.14 -5.98 31.40
CA LYS A 675 14.97 -5.72 32.26
C LYS A 675 14.27 -4.40 31.90
N ARG A 676 12.94 -4.38 31.97
CA ARG A 676 12.15 -3.13 31.78
C ARG A 676 12.18 -2.31 33.05
N VAL A 677 12.30 -1.00 32.88
CA VAL A 677 12.25 -0.02 33.96
C VAL A 677 11.31 1.11 33.55
N ARG A 678 10.52 1.59 34.50
CA ARG A 678 9.76 2.83 34.33
C ARG A 678 9.92 3.77 35.52
N LEU A 679 9.99 5.06 35.20
CA LEU A 679 9.94 6.14 36.16
C LEU A 679 8.50 6.65 36.24
N VAL A 680 7.93 6.63 37.44
CA VAL A 680 6.59 7.16 37.69
C VAL A 680 6.64 8.28 38.71
N THR A 681 5.80 9.29 38.51
CA THR A 681 5.52 10.30 39.53
C THR A 681 4.26 9.95 40.28
N VAL A 682 4.26 10.21 41.58
CA VAL A 682 3.14 10.06 42.49
C VAL A 682 2.56 11.45 42.70
N ASN A 683 1.24 11.57 42.54
CA ASN A 683 0.51 12.83 42.61
C ASN A 683 -0.79 12.62 43.39
N TYR A 684 -1.40 13.73 43.80
CA TYR A 684 -2.66 13.71 44.56
C TYR A 684 -3.65 14.66 43.87
N GLY A 685 -4.84 14.15 43.49
CA GLY A 685 -5.95 14.98 42.99
C GLY A 685 -5.72 15.75 41.67
N ASN A 686 -6.60 16.74 41.43
CA ASN A 686 -6.64 17.60 40.23
C ASN A 686 -6.60 19.10 40.57
N THR A 687 -6.16 19.47 41.78
CA THR A 687 -6.17 20.85 42.27
C THR A 687 -4.86 21.18 42.96
N ALA A 688 -4.44 22.45 42.93
CA ALA A 688 -3.16 22.91 43.50
C ALA A 688 -3.02 22.64 45.02
N GLY A 689 -4.14 22.50 45.75
CA GLY A 689 -4.15 22.20 47.18
C GLY A 689 -4.05 20.71 47.55
N ALA A 690 -4.08 19.82 46.55
CA ALA A 690 -4.08 18.39 46.79
C ALA A 690 -2.69 17.89 47.23
N LYS A 691 -2.70 17.07 48.29
CA LYS A 691 -1.53 16.58 49.01
C LYS A 691 -1.82 15.23 49.68
N PRO A 692 -0.79 14.49 50.16
CA PRO A 692 -1.00 13.27 50.93
C PRO A 692 -2.05 13.45 52.04
N GLY A 693 -3.02 12.54 52.10
CA GLY A 693 -4.13 12.56 53.07
C GLY A 693 -5.35 13.42 52.71
N THR A 694 -5.30 14.20 51.61
CA THR A 694 -6.45 15.03 51.15
C THR A 694 -7.10 14.56 49.86
N ALA A 695 -6.42 13.74 49.07
CA ALA A 695 -6.92 13.15 47.83
C ALA A 695 -6.30 11.75 47.64
N PRO A 696 -6.93 10.85 46.87
CA PRO A 696 -6.35 9.55 46.56
C PRO A 696 -5.05 9.71 45.76
N GLU A 697 -4.10 8.81 46.04
CA GLU A 697 -2.83 8.71 45.33
C GLU A 697 -3.09 8.31 43.87
N GLN A 698 -2.42 9.01 42.96
CA GLN A 698 -2.44 8.76 41.53
C GLN A 698 -1.01 8.66 41.03
N TYR A 699 -0.80 7.92 39.94
CA TYR A 699 0.52 7.80 39.32
C TYR A 699 0.48 8.27 37.87
N VAL A 700 1.59 8.84 37.41
CA VAL A 700 1.81 9.21 36.00
C VAL A 700 3.17 8.68 35.58
N VAL A 701 3.19 7.88 34.52
CA VAL A 701 4.44 7.39 33.91
C VAL A 701 5.12 8.54 33.19
N VAL A 702 6.41 8.76 33.46
CA VAL A 702 7.23 9.80 32.83
C VAL A 702 8.17 9.21 31.78
N PHE A 703 8.67 8.00 32.01
CA PHE A 703 9.54 7.29 31.09
C PHE A 703 9.45 5.78 31.31
N THR A 704 9.55 5.03 30.22
CA THR A 704 9.67 3.57 30.22
C THR A 704 10.77 3.20 29.25
N GLY A 705 11.61 2.23 29.61
CA GLY A 705 12.69 1.76 28.74
C GLY A 705 13.28 0.43 29.21
N THR A 706 14.42 0.06 28.65
CA THR A 706 15.14 -1.17 28.95
C THR A 706 16.55 -0.86 29.46
N ILE A 707 16.97 -1.54 30.53
CA ILE A 707 18.36 -1.43 31.04
C ILE A 707 19.32 -1.91 29.96
N ARG A 708 20.29 -1.06 29.60
CA ARG A 708 21.36 -1.40 28.66
C ARG A 708 22.66 -1.64 29.40
N ASP A 709 23.09 -0.64 30.15
CA ASP A 709 24.35 -0.67 30.89
C ASP A 709 24.10 -0.51 32.38
N TYR A 710 24.95 -1.17 33.15
CA TYR A 710 25.09 -0.94 34.58
C TYR A 710 26.58 -0.88 34.92
N LYS A 711 26.95 0.00 35.84
CA LYS A 711 28.31 0.15 36.32
C LYS A 711 28.30 0.34 37.83
N THR A 712 29.18 -0.36 38.52
CA THR A 712 29.46 -0.13 39.94
C THR A 712 30.71 0.72 40.05
N GLU A 713 30.59 1.86 40.70
CA GLU A 713 31.70 2.75 41.03
C GLU A 713 31.77 2.89 42.56
N TYR A 714 32.86 3.41 43.09
CA TYR A 714 33.05 3.59 44.54
C TYR A 714 33.31 5.05 44.85
N ASP A 715 32.64 5.58 45.86
CA ASP A 715 32.88 6.95 46.31
C ASP A 715 34.22 7.04 47.08
N TYR A 716 34.59 8.25 47.50
CA TYR A 716 35.82 8.47 48.27
C TYR A 716 35.85 7.69 49.60
N ASN A 717 34.68 7.31 50.14
CA ASN A 717 34.53 6.52 51.36
C ASN A 717 34.44 5.00 51.09
N ALA A 718 34.71 4.56 49.87
CA ALA A 718 34.58 3.18 49.40
C ALA A 718 33.15 2.62 49.50
N VAL A 719 32.12 3.49 49.49
CA VAL A 719 30.72 3.06 49.37
C VAL A 719 30.40 2.86 47.89
N PRO A 720 29.87 1.69 47.49
CA PRO A 720 29.50 1.45 46.11
C PRO A 720 28.31 2.34 45.71
N TYR A 721 28.43 2.98 44.55
CA TYR A 721 27.31 3.56 43.83
C TYR A 721 27.11 2.86 42.50
N ILE A 722 25.86 2.57 42.19
CA ILE A 722 25.49 1.84 40.98
C ILE A 722 24.86 2.84 40.03
N GLU A 723 25.47 3.01 38.86
CA GLU A 723 24.93 3.80 37.77
C GLU A 723 24.25 2.86 36.76
N VAL A 724 22.98 3.13 36.47
CA VAL A 724 22.18 2.35 35.52
C VAL A 724 21.77 3.27 34.39
N THR A 725 22.01 2.82 33.16
CA THR A 725 21.52 3.49 31.95
C THR A 725 20.38 2.68 31.34
N VAL A 726 19.21 3.33 31.25
CA VAL A 726 18.01 2.80 30.62
C VAL A 726 17.78 3.58 29.32
N MET A 727 17.51 2.87 28.23
CA MET A 727 17.23 3.47 26.92
C MET A 727 15.85 3.05 26.42
N ASP A 728 15.23 3.92 25.65
CA ASP A 728 13.93 3.67 25.03
C ASP A 728 14.03 2.81 23.76
N ALA A 729 12.89 2.66 23.08
CA ALA A 729 12.75 1.82 21.90
C ALA A 729 13.55 2.31 20.69
N LEU A 730 13.88 3.60 20.58
CA LEU A 730 14.58 4.12 19.41
C LEU A 730 16.01 3.57 19.34
N GLN A 731 16.65 3.30 20.49
CA GLN A 731 17.97 2.68 20.53
C GLN A 731 17.99 1.33 19.80
N GLN A 732 16.95 0.51 19.97
CA GLN A 732 16.88 -0.79 19.29
C GLN A 732 16.73 -0.63 17.78
N LEU A 733 16.00 0.39 17.32
CA LEU A 733 15.83 0.66 15.89
C LEU A 733 17.11 1.19 15.24
N ASP A 734 17.97 1.83 16.03
CA ASP A 734 19.31 2.23 15.61
C ASP A 734 20.29 1.04 15.54
N GLU A 735 20.02 -0.04 16.27
CA GLU A 735 20.85 -1.25 16.25
C GLU A 735 20.35 -2.29 15.21
N THR A 736 19.07 -2.25 14.86
CA THR A 736 18.42 -3.24 14.00
C THR A 736 18.58 -2.89 12.52
N ARG A 737 19.16 -3.82 11.76
CA ARG A 737 19.25 -3.72 10.30
C ARG A 737 17.97 -4.23 9.65
N ALA A 738 17.46 -3.46 8.70
CA ALA A 738 16.38 -3.90 7.82
C ALA A 738 16.67 -3.53 6.37
N GLY A 739 17.25 -2.35 6.15
CA GLY A 739 17.75 -1.94 4.85
C GLY A 739 16.69 -1.54 3.83
N PHE A 740 15.39 -1.70 4.08
CA PHE A 740 14.35 -1.36 3.11
C PHE A 740 13.73 0.01 3.39
N PHE A 741 13.50 0.77 2.33
CA PHE A 741 12.89 2.08 2.33
C PHE A 741 11.54 2.00 1.64
N TYR A 742 10.52 2.59 2.25
CA TYR A 742 9.20 2.75 1.66
C TYR A 742 8.79 4.21 1.70
N ASP A 743 7.98 4.61 0.73
CA ASP A 743 7.37 5.92 0.75
C ASP A 743 6.24 6.00 1.80
N ARG A 744 5.35 5.01 1.90
CA ARG A 744 4.19 5.13 2.80
C ARG A 744 4.51 4.67 4.23
N PRO A 745 4.11 5.42 5.28
CA PRO A 745 4.37 5.05 6.67
C PRO A 745 3.86 3.65 7.02
N VAL A 746 2.65 3.30 6.58
CA VAL A 746 2.03 2.02 6.86
C VAL A 746 2.85 0.82 6.36
N GLN A 747 3.64 0.97 5.30
CA GLN A 747 4.48 -0.11 4.75
C GLN A 747 5.62 -0.52 5.71
N TYR A 748 5.98 0.35 6.66
CA TYR A 748 6.95 0.04 7.70
C TYR A 748 6.38 -0.86 8.81
N ALA A 749 5.08 -1.11 8.86
CA ALA A 749 4.45 -1.91 9.90
C ALA A 749 5.13 -3.28 10.06
N GLN A 750 5.52 -3.94 8.96
CA GLN A 750 6.18 -5.25 9.03
C GLN A 750 7.60 -5.17 9.64
N GLN A 751 8.38 -4.13 9.30
CA GLN A 751 9.70 -3.91 9.89
C GLN A 751 9.60 -3.61 11.38
N LEU A 752 8.65 -2.74 11.74
CA LEU A 752 8.41 -2.37 13.13
C LEU A 752 7.85 -3.55 13.94
N HIS A 753 6.98 -4.36 13.36
CA HIS A 753 6.53 -5.61 13.95
C HIS A 753 7.71 -6.56 14.24
N ALA A 754 8.60 -6.74 13.26
CA ALA A 754 9.78 -7.58 13.40
C ALA A 754 10.85 -6.99 14.34
N SER A 755 10.77 -5.71 14.69
CA SER A 755 11.67 -5.10 15.68
C SER A 755 11.38 -5.55 17.12
N GLY A 756 10.24 -6.20 17.39
CA GLY A 756 9.87 -6.58 18.75
C GLY A 756 9.44 -5.40 19.64
N LYS A 757 9.44 -4.18 19.11
CA LYS A 757 8.96 -2.97 19.81
C LYS A 757 7.53 -2.65 19.43
N GLN A 758 6.90 -1.89 20.31
CA GLN A 758 5.55 -1.40 20.08
C GLN A 758 5.65 -0.11 19.29
N ALA A 759 4.88 -0.04 18.21
CA ALA A 759 4.80 1.13 17.38
C ALA A 759 3.35 1.50 17.13
N LYS A 760 3.12 2.77 16.86
CA LYS A 760 1.83 3.35 16.51
C LYS A 760 2.04 4.23 15.30
N ILE A 761 1.45 3.86 14.17
CA ILE A 761 1.46 4.63 12.93
C ILE A 761 0.09 5.31 12.83
N ASP A 762 0.02 6.59 13.19
CA ASP A 762 -1.22 7.32 13.38
C ASP A 762 -2.16 6.60 14.36
N ALA A 763 -3.26 6.03 13.86
CA ALA A 763 -4.21 5.26 14.65
C ALA A 763 -3.86 3.75 14.73
N LEU A 764 -2.99 3.26 13.85
CA LEU A 764 -2.65 1.85 13.70
C LEU A 764 -1.63 1.42 14.76
N ASP A 765 -2.02 0.50 15.64
CA ASP A 765 -1.10 -0.14 16.58
C ASP A 765 -0.39 -1.33 15.92
N VAL A 766 0.94 -1.28 15.90
CA VAL A 766 1.84 -2.28 15.31
C VAL A 766 2.70 -2.89 16.41
N THR A 767 2.67 -4.20 16.56
CA THR A 767 3.55 -4.89 17.51
C THR A 767 3.77 -6.32 17.03
N GLY A 768 4.94 -6.88 17.28
CA GLY A 768 5.25 -8.26 16.92
C GLY A 768 6.36 -8.85 17.76
N LYS A 769 6.68 -10.12 17.50
CA LYS A 769 7.89 -10.75 18.02
C LYS A 769 9.10 -10.26 17.24
N TYR A 770 10.22 -10.08 17.93
CA TYR A 770 11.50 -9.84 17.25
C TYR A 770 11.82 -10.99 16.29
N VAL A 771 12.13 -10.66 15.03
CA VAL A 771 12.58 -11.59 14.00
C VAL A 771 13.81 -11.02 13.33
N ASP A 772 14.88 -11.81 13.29
CA ASP A 772 16.10 -11.43 12.59
C ASP A 772 15.91 -11.54 11.06
N GLY A 773 16.34 -10.52 10.32
CA GLY A 773 16.21 -10.47 8.85
C GLY A 773 14.77 -10.34 8.33
N VAL A 774 14.18 -9.15 8.48
CA VAL A 774 12.81 -8.85 8.01
C VAL A 774 12.64 -9.19 6.52
N GLN A 775 11.68 -10.06 6.18
CA GLN A 775 11.30 -10.33 4.78
C GLN A 775 10.46 -9.18 4.20
N SER A 776 11.06 -8.01 4.11
CA SER A 776 10.40 -6.77 3.70
C SER A 776 10.42 -6.55 2.18
N TYR A 777 11.23 -7.29 1.43
CA TYR A 777 11.19 -7.27 -0.04
C TYR A 777 9.78 -7.51 -0.61
N LYS A 778 8.93 -8.23 0.14
CA LYS A 778 7.57 -8.58 -0.28
C LYS A 778 6.63 -7.40 -0.48
N LEU A 779 6.94 -6.24 0.11
CA LEU A 779 6.12 -5.02 0.00
C LEU A 779 6.56 -4.09 -1.14
N GLN A 780 7.41 -4.56 -2.07
CA GLN A 780 7.94 -3.79 -3.20
C GLN A 780 8.54 -2.45 -2.74
N PRO A 781 9.65 -2.49 -1.98
CA PRO A 781 10.25 -1.30 -1.40
C PRO A 781 10.71 -0.31 -2.48
N SER A 782 10.65 0.97 -2.15
CA SER A 782 11.14 2.08 -2.96
C SER A 782 12.66 2.09 -3.08
N ALA A 783 13.37 1.54 -2.09
CA ALA A 783 14.80 1.28 -2.18
C ALA A 783 15.24 0.22 -1.16
N TYR A 784 16.46 -0.30 -1.35
CA TYR A 784 17.13 -1.23 -0.47
C TYR A 784 18.61 -0.86 -0.33
N GLN A 785 19.11 -0.84 0.90
CA GLN A 785 20.51 -0.65 1.26
C GLN A 785 20.83 -1.54 2.46
N GLU A 786 21.67 -2.56 2.26
CA GLU A 786 21.96 -3.59 3.27
C GLU A 786 22.44 -3.02 4.62
N SER A 787 23.22 -1.92 4.58
CA SER A 787 23.76 -1.28 5.78
C SER A 787 22.77 -0.39 6.54
N ALA A 788 21.61 -0.06 5.95
CA ALA A 788 20.69 0.91 6.53
C ALA A 788 19.93 0.32 7.73
N ARG A 789 19.86 1.09 8.80
CA ARG A 789 19.12 0.75 10.03
C ARG A 789 17.65 1.09 9.85
N ILE A 790 16.77 0.46 10.63
CA ILE A 790 15.34 0.82 10.62
C ILE A 790 15.17 2.33 10.91
N LYS A 791 15.97 2.88 11.82
CA LYS A 791 15.98 4.32 12.12
C LYS A 791 16.22 5.18 10.86
N ASP A 792 17.21 4.85 10.04
CA ASP A 792 17.55 5.64 8.85
C ASP A 792 16.40 5.59 7.82
N SER A 793 15.80 4.41 7.65
CA SER A 793 14.64 4.25 6.76
C SER A 793 13.40 5.01 7.25
N LEU A 794 13.16 5.09 8.57
CA LEU A 794 12.09 5.90 9.15
C LEU A 794 12.35 7.41 9.01
N GLU A 795 13.63 7.81 9.08
CA GLU A 795 14.04 9.21 8.84
C GLU A 795 13.70 9.65 7.43
N ALA A 796 14.06 8.84 6.44
CA ALA A 796 13.77 9.11 5.05
C ALA A 796 12.25 9.16 4.79
N MET A 797 11.50 8.22 5.37
CA MET A 797 10.03 8.18 5.23
C MET A 797 9.35 9.41 5.85
N ARG A 798 9.71 9.81 7.07
CA ARG A 798 9.07 10.99 7.70
C ARG A 798 9.37 12.26 6.90
N ASN A 799 10.58 12.39 6.34
CA ASN A 799 10.99 13.54 5.53
C ASN A 799 10.19 13.62 4.23
N SER A 800 9.94 12.47 3.61
CA SER A 800 9.14 12.38 2.38
C SER A 800 7.67 12.77 2.61
N ASN A 801 7.11 12.40 3.77
CA ASN A 801 5.69 12.57 4.10
C ASN A 801 5.38 13.76 5.00
N LYS A 802 6.40 14.52 5.43
CA LYS A 802 6.26 15.55 6.47
C LYS A 802 5.60 15.01 7.75
N GLY A 803 6.00 13.82 8.18
CA GLY A 803 5.50 13.13 9.38
C GLY A 803 6.35 13.37 10.63
N PHE A 804 5.91 12.91 11.79
CA PHE A 804 6.64 13.09 13.05
C PHE A 804 6.95 11.75 13.67
N VAL A 805 8.19 11.54 14.12
CA VAL A 805 8.62 10.28 14.75
C VAL A 805 9.28 10.55 16.10
N TYR A 806 8.76 9.93 17.15
CA TYR A 806 9.29 10.00 18.51
C TYR A 806 8.90 8.76 19.32
N VAL A 807 9.51 8.53 20.47
CA VAL A 807 9.08 7.47 21.41
C VAL A 807 8.33 8.12 22.57
N ASP A 808 7.14 7.62 22.88
CA ASP A 808 6.33 8.14 23.98
C ASP A 808 6.81 7.63 25.36
N ARG A 809 6.22 8.16 26.43
CA ARG A 809 6.60 7.78 27.81
C ARG A 809 6.32 6.32 28.19
N TYR A 810 5.56 5.59 27.37
CA TYR A 810 5.25 4.16 27.56
C TYR A 810 6.14 3.25 26.71
N ASP A 811 7.18 3.80 26.06
CA ASP A 811 8.08 3.10 25.15
C ASP A 811 7.44 2.66 23.83
N TYR A 812 6.40 3.37 23.38
CA TYR A 812 5.83 3.18 22.03
C TYR A 812 6.50 4.13 21.04
N LEU A 813 7.01 3.58 19.94
CA LEU A 813 7.37 4.39 18.78
C LEU A 813 6.10 5.00 18.19
N ARG A 814 6.05 6.32 18.07
CA ARG A 814 4.95 7.06 17.44
C ARG A 814 5.41 7.57 16.08
N TYR A 815 4.65 7.24 15.04
CA TYR A 815 4.59 8.01 13.81
C TYR A 815 3.26 8.77 13.80
N GLN A 816 3.30 10.07 13.53
CA GLN A 816 2.11 10.91 13.36
C GLN A 816 2.22 11.72 12.07
N SER A 817 1.22 11.61 11.21
CA SER A 817 1.05 12.49 10.05
C SER A 817 0.58 13.90 10.45
N GLN A 818 -0.11 14.02 11.58
CA GLN A 818 -0.58 15.28 12.15
C GLN A 818 -0.42 15.30 13.67
N LEU A 819 -0.01 16.46 14.20
CA LEU A 819 0.14 16.67 15.64
C LEU A 819 -1.13 17.28 16.27
N ASP A 820 -1.34 16.99 17.56
CA ASP A 820 -2.36 17.66 18.38
C ASP A 820 -2.12 19.17 18.40
N GLN A 821 -3.20 19.94 18.21
CA GLN A 821 -3.17 21.41 18.15
C GLN A 821 -3.52 22.07 19.49
N THR A 822 -3.92 21.27 20.48
CA THR A 822 -4.31 21.71 21.82
C THR A 822 -3.09 22.15 22.63
N ILE A 823 -3.15 23.32 23.27
CA ILE A 823 -2.11 23.77 24.21
C ILE A 823 -2.20 22.92 25.49
N LYS A 824 -1.12 22.22 25.83
CA LYS A 824 -1.05 21.30 26.98
C LYS A 824 -0.54 21.97 28.25
N LEU A 825 0.26 23.03 28.10
CA LEU A 825 0.82 23.78 29.21
C LEU A 825 0.99 25.25 28.84
N THR A 826 0.66 26.13 29.77
CA THR A 826 1.00 27.56 29.70
C THR A 826 1.99 27.92 30.79
N VAL A 827 3.11 28.56 30.44
CA VAL A 827 4.13 29.06 31.36
C VAL A 827 4.32 30.58 31.22
N SER A 828 4.60 31.28 32.32
CA SER A 828 4.70 32.75 32.34
C SER A 828 5.68 33.27 33.39
N ASP A 829 6.10 34.53 33.24
CA ASP A 829 6.75 35.31 34.31
C ASP A 829 5.77 35.67 35.44
N ASP A 830 4.48 35.77 35.15
CA ASP A 830 3.40 35.98 36.13
C ASP A 830 2.55 34.71 36.38
N TYR A 831 2.49 34.28 37.63
CA TYR A 831 1.72 33.10 38.08
C TYR A 831 0.19 33.26 37.90
N GLN A 832 -0.34 34.48 37.76
CA GLN A 832 -1.79 34.70 37.60
C GLN A 832 -2.30 34.39 36.19
N ASN A 833 -1.41 34.40 35.19
CA ASN A 833 -1.77 34.31 33.77
C ASN A 833 -1.38 32.97 33.12
N ALA A 834 -0.92 31.99 33.90
CA ALA A 834 -0.41 30.72 33.38
C ALA A 834 -0.63 29.54 34.35
N ASP A 835 -0.37 28.33 33.86
CA ASP A 835 -0.42 27.13 34.69
C ASP A 835 0.75 27.07 35.68
N LEU A 836 1.93 27.54 35.26
CA LEU A 836 3.20 27.47 35.99
C LEU A 836 4.05 28.71 35.70
N SER A 837 4.94 29.07 36.64
CA SER A 837 6.00 30.05 36.39
C SER A 837 7.31 29.36 36.02
N TYR A 838 8.07 29.95 35.10
CA TYR A 838 9.40 29.46 34.76
C TYR A 838 10.48 30.06 35.66
N GLY A 839 11.47 29.24 36.05
CA GLY A 839 12.63 29.67 36.84
C GLY A 839 13.75 30.27 35.99
N ARG A 840 13.86 29.86 34.73
CA ARG A 840 14.82 30.40 33.74
C ARG A 840 14.21 30.32 32.35
N ILE A 841 14.54 31.31 31.52
CA ILE A 841 14.16 31.35 30.11
C ILE A 841 15.37 31.74 29.27
N GLU A 842 15.50 31.12 28.11
CA GLU A 842 16.46 31.49 27.08
C GLU A 842 15.68 31.89 25.83
N LYS A 843 15.93 33.12 25.38
CA LYS A 843 15.43 33.66 24.11
C LYS A 843 16.66 34.01 23.28
N SER A 844 16.80 33.36 22.12
CA SER A 844 17.96 33.54 21.26
C SER A 844 17.53 33.61 19.81
N THR A 845 18.25 34.42 19.03
CA THR A 845 18.19 34.41 17.57
C THR A 845 19.48 33.78 17.11
N ASP A 846 19.41 32.63 16.45
CA ASP A 846 20.59 31.89 16.02
C ASP A 846 20.65 31.83 14.49
N THR A 847 21.54 32.63 13.90
CA THR A 847 21.78 32.62 12.46
C THR A 847 22.42 31.32 11.97
N GLU A 848 23.02 30.50 12.85
CA GLU A 848 23.52 29.18 12.49
C GLU A 848 22.39 28.15 12.29
N SER A 849 21.20 28.45 12.81
CA SER A 849 20.01 27.61 12.64
C SER A 849 19.26 27.85 11.31
N ILE A 850 19.65 28.89 10.55
CA ILE A 850 19.11 29.19 9.23
C ILE A 850 19.59 28.11 8.25
N ILE A 851 18.66 27.56 7.46
CA ILE A 851 18.96 26.64 6.36
C ILE A 851 18.46 27.30 5.08
N ASN A 852 19.39 27.79 4.26
CA ASN A 852 19.08 28.46 2.99
C ASN A 852 19.51 27.64 1.76
N VAL A 853 20.18 26.51 1.98
CA VAL A 853 20.49 25.48 0.99
C VAL A 853 20.04 24.11 1.51
N VAL A 854 19.25 23.38 0.72
CA VAL A 854 18.78 22.04 1.07
C VAL A 854 19.29 21.02 0.06
N GLU A 855 19.75 19.89 0.57
CA GLU A 855 20.14 18.73 -0.21
C GLU A 855 19.29 17.51 0.14
N PRO A 856 18.19 17.26 -0.58
CA PRO A 856 17.50 16.01 -0.41
C PRO A 856 18.38 14.88 -0.97
N GLU A 857 18.57 13.83 -0.18
CA GLU A 857 19.20 12.57 -0.57
C GLU A 857 18.10 11.56 -0.85
N GLU A 858 17.86 11.33 -2.12
CA GLU A 858 16.81 10.46 -2.63
C GLU A 858 17.26 9.00 -2.64
N TYR A 859 16.52 8.15 -1.93
CA TYR A 859 16.54 6.71 -2.09
C TYR A 859 15.44 6.29 -3.07
N SER A 860 15.83 5.69 -4.19
CA SER A 860 14.89 5.21 -5.21
C SER A 860 15.34 3.91 -5.86
N LEU A 861 14.40 3.24 -6.53
CA LEU A 861 14.72 2.13 -7.43
C LEU A 861 15.46 2.68 -8.64
N ASN A 862 16.49 1.94 -9.07
CA ASN A 862 17.15 2.24 -10.34
C ASN A 862 16.24 1.78 -11.49
N TYR A 863 15.36 2.68 -11.93
CA TYR A 863 14.41 2.41 -13.00
C TYR A 863 15.09 1.95 -14.29
N LYS A 864 16.24 2.55 -14.61
CA LYS A 864 16.99 2.22 -15.82
C LYS A 864 17.52 0.78 -15.79
N ASP A 865 18.04 0.34 -14.65
CA ASP A 865 18.47 -1.05 -14.47
C ASP A 865 17.30 -2.04 -14.61
N LEU A 866 16.14 -1.70 -14.06
CA LEU A 866 14.93 -2.52 -14.21
C LEU A 866 14.43 -2.58 -15.66
N GLU A 867 14.47 -1.46 -16.40
CA GLU A 867 14.12 -1.42 -17.82
C GLU A 867 15.07 -2.28 -18.66
N GLU A 868 16.38 -2.15 -18.43
CA GLU A 868 17.45 -2.80 -19.18
C GLU A 868 17.68 -4.28 -18.77
N ARG A 869 16.98 -4.77 -17.74
CA ARG A 869 17.14 -6.15 -17.26
C ARG A 869 16.77 -7.19 -18.32
N SER A 870 17.74 -8.05 -18.64
CA SER A 870 17.61 -9.14 -19.60
C SER A 870 17.32 -10.49 -18.96
N ALA A 871 16.77 -11.42 -19.74
CA ALA A 871 16.63 -12.81 -19.33
C ALA A 871 17.97 -13.53 -19.27
N SER A 872 18.08 -14.50 -18.37
CA SER A 872 19.19 -15.45 -18.34
C SER A 872 19.21 -16.31 -19.60
N GLY A 873 20.37 -16.86 -19.98
CA GLY A 873 20.49 -17.88 -21.03
C GLY A 873 20.18 -19.31 -20.53
N GLU A 874 20.09 -19.53 -19.22
CA GLU A 874 19.96 -20.84 -18.58
C GLU A 874 18.90 -20.84 -17.45
N THR A 875 18.32 -22.00 -17.14
CA THR A 875 17.43 -22.23 -15.98
C THR A 875 18.09 -23.14 -14.92
N PRO A 876 17.81 -22.97 -13.62
CA PRO A 876 16.93 -21.96 -13.03
C PRO A 876 17.55 -20.56 -13.11
N VAL A 877 16.69 -19.57 -13.30
CA VAL A 877 17.11 -18.19 -13.57
C VAL A 877 17.57 -17.55 -12.26
N LYS A 878 18.79 -17.01 -12.24
CA LYS A 878 19.22 -16.12 -11.14
C LYS A 878 18.56 -14.76 -11.29
N LEU A 879 17.49 -14.53 -10.54
CA LEU A 879 16.88 -13.21 -10.39
C LEU A 879 17.64 -12.46 -9.28
N GLU A 880 18.35 -11.39 -9.64
CA GLU A 880 19.01 -10.53 -8.66
C GLU A 880 18.00 -9.59 -7.98
N PRO A 881 18.29 -9.05 -6.78
CA PRO A 881 17.50 -7.98 -6.17
C PRO A 881 17.37 -6.76 -7.09
N TYR A 882 16.45 -5.85 -6.78
CA TYR A 882 16.37 -4.58 -7.49
C TYR A 882 17.65 -3.76 -7.25
N ALA A 883 18.26 -3.24 -8.31
CA ALA A 883 19.26 -2.21 -8.14
C ALA A 883 18.60 -0.95 -7.60
N THR A 884 19.26 -0.33 -6.64
CA THR A 884 18.81 0.89 -5.98
C THR A 884 19.80 1.98 -6.32
N GLU A 885 19.31 3.21 -6.39
CA GLU A 885 20.15 4.37 -6.60
C GLU A 885 19.93 5.38 -5.49
N THR A 886 21.01 6.07 -5.14
CA THR A 886 20.98 7.21 -4.24
C THR A 886 21.40 8.44 -5.03
N LYS A 887 20.55 9.47 -5.02
CA LYS A 887 20.79 10.73 -5.74
C LYS A 887 20.73 11.89 -4.76
N VAL A 888 21.61 12.87 -4.93
CA VAL A 888 21.61 14.09 -4.12
C VAL A 888 21.43 15.28 -5.04
N ALA A 889 20.57 16.23 -4.65
CA ALA A 889 20.34 17.43 -5.44
C ALA A 889 20.48 18.74 -4.65
N THR A 890 21.26 19.64 -5.25
CA THR A 890 21.44 21.08 -5.04
C THR A 890 20.21 22.01 -5.10
N TYR A 891 19.51 22.38 -4.01
CA TYR A 891 18.44 23.40 -4.12
C TYR A 891 18.69 24.67 -3.29
N TYR A 892 18.53 25.81 -3.96
CA TYR A 892 18.68 27.16 -3.41
C TYR A 892 17.31 27.84 -3.38
N TYR A 893 16.93 28.43 -2.24
CA TYR A 893 15.60 29.03 -2.13
C TYR A 893 15.58 30.51 -2.47
N ARG A 894 16.58 31.29 -2.04
CA ARG A 894 16.63 32.75 -2.26
C ARG A 894 18.07 33.26 -2.20
N PRO A 895 18.64 33.80 -3.29
CA PRO A 895 19.98 34.37 -3.29
C PRO A 895 20.18 35.44 -2.20
N GLU A 896 19.13 36.18 -1.85
CA GLU A 896 19.20 37.28 -0.87
C GLU A 896 19.54 36.78 0.55
N SER A 897 19.03 35.62 0.94
CA SER A 897 19.31 34.98 2.23
C SER A 897 20.76 34.47 2.30
N ILE A 898 21.28 33.98 1.17
CA ILE A 898 22.67 33.53 1.03
C ILE A 898 23.61 34.75 1.05
N ASP A 899 23.26 35.83 0.37
CA ASP A 899 24.03 37.07 0.37
C ASP A 899 24.13 37.68 1.78
N ALA A 900 23.07 37.56 2.58
CA ALA A 900 23.03 38.09 3.95
C ALA A 900 23.78 37.21 4.96
N TYR A 901 23.61 35.88 4.90
CA TYR A 901 24.03 34.95 5.97
C TYR A 901 25.10 33.93 5.56
N GLY A 902 25.47 33.89 4.27
CA GLY A 902 26.31 32.86 3.67
C GLY A 902 25.55 31.55 3.42
N GLU A 903 26.17 30.62 2.68
CA GLU A 903 25.58 29.31 2.42
C GLU A 903 25.52 28.47 3.70
N ARG A 904 24.31 28.08 4.08
CA ARG A 904 24.00 27.21 5.23
C ARG A 904 23.20 26.02 4.74
N LYS A 905 23.87 24.88 4.71
CA LYS A 905 23.47 23.71 3.95
C LYS A 905 23.16 22.53 4.87
N GLU A 906 22.03 21.88 4.62
CA GLU A 906 21.64 20.67 5.35
C GLU A 906 21.10 19.59 4.39
N GLN A 907 21.48 18.34 4.67
CA GLN A 907 21.09 17.17 3.88
C GLN A 907 19.89 16.46 4.53
N PHE A 908 18.91 16.06 3.72
CA PHE A 908 17.70 15.39 4.19
C PHE A 908 17.45 14.10 3.40
N PRO A 909 17.55 12.91 4.02
CA PRO A 909 17.21 11.68 3.33
C PRO A 909 15.71 11.67 3.01
N VAL A 910 15.33 11.20 1.83
CA VAL A 910 13.95 11.09 1.34
C VAL A 910 13.80 9.81 0.52
N VAL A 911 12.59 9.30 0.41
CA VAL A 911 12.23 8.08 -0.32
C VAL A 911 11.32 8.46 -1.48
N ARG A 912 11.63 7.98 -2.67
CA ARG A 912 10.90 8.36 -3.88
C ARG A 912 9.96 7.28 -4.36
N GLY A 913 8.68 7.61 -4.39
CA GLY A 913 7.63 6.76 -4.95
C GLY A 913 7.41 5.49 -4.14
N THR A 914 6.34 4.76 -4.41
CA THR A 914 5.91 3.63 -3.57
C THR A 914 6.75 2.36 -3.75
N GLY A 915 7.62 2.33 -4.76
CA GLY A 915 8.31 1.12 -5.24
C GLY A 915 7.39 0.13 -5.98
N GLN A 916 6.09 0.42 -6.06
CA GLN A 916 5.13 -0.48 -6.70
C GLN A 916 5.36 -0.56 -8.21
N ARG A 917 5.34 -1.77 -8.76
CA ARG A 917 5.62 -1.98 -10.19
C ARG A 917 4.66 -1.22 -11.10
N GLN A 918 3.38 -1.11 -10.76
CA GLN A 918 2.46 -0.30 -11.57
C GLN A 918 2.78 1.19 -11.49
N ASP A 919 3.16 1.71 -10.33
CA ASP A 919 3.55 3.13 -10.21
C ASP A 919 4.79 3.41 -11.06
N ILE A 920 5.74 2.46 -11.10
CA ILE A 920 6.89 2.50 -12.00
C ILE A 920 6.44 2.48 -13.48
N ASN A 921 5.58 1.55 -13.88
CA ASN A 921 5.08 1.41 -15.24
C ASN A 921 4.30 2.65 -15.72
N LEU A 922 3.61 3.32 -14.79
CA LEU A 922 2.82 4.52 -15.04
C LEU A 922 3.64 5.82 -14.89
N GLN A 923 4.95 5.71 -14.64
CA GLN A 923 5.84 6.85 -14.35
C GLN A 923 5.26 7.75 -13.24
N GLN A 924 4.77 7.12 -12.19
CA GLN A 924 4.29 7.72 -10.94
C GLN A 924 5.34 7.54 -9.86
N LEU A 925 6.49 8.18 -10.08
CA LEU A 925 7.67 8.01 -9.22
C LEU A 925 7.56 8.82 -7.90
N GLY A 926 6.40 9.37 -7.54
CA GLY A 926 6.25 10.23 -6.35
C GLY A 926 6.80 11.65 -6.52
N SER A 927 6.94 12.36 -5.40
CA SER A 927 7.47 13.72 -5.33
C SER A 927 8.89 13.84 -5.89
N ASP A 928 9.24 15.04 -6.34
CA ASP A 928 10.58 15.37 -6.83
C ASP A 928 11.38 16.22 -5.82
N PHE A 929 12.66 16.39 -6.11
CA PHE A 929 13.56 17.19 -5.29
C PHE A 929 13.06 18.63 -5.07
N SER A 930 12.40 19.24 -6.05
CA SER A 930 11.92 20.62 -5.94
C SER A 930 10.78 20.71 -4.93
N GLU A 931 9.87 19.75 -4.91
CA GLU A 931 8.73 19.73 -3.99
C GLU A 931 9.19 19.57 -2.54
N TRP A 932 10.09 18.62 -2.27
CA TRP A 932 10.66 18.44 -0.93
C TRP A 932 11.46 19.66 -0.47
N SER A 933 12.34 20.18 -1.33
CA SER A 933 13.20 21.32 -1.00
C SER A 933 12.40 22.57 -0.65
N ARG A 934 11.35 22.90 -1.42
CA ARG A 934 10.47 24.04 -1.10
C ARG A 934 9.75 23.87 0.24
N GLY A 935 9.30 22.64 0.53
CA GLY A 935 8.64 22.33 1.79
C GLY A 935 9.55 22.59 2.99
N ILE A 936 10.81 22.17 2.90
CA ILE A 936 11.80 22.37 3.96
C ILE A 936 12.19 23.85 4.05
N LEU A 937 12.59 24.48 2.94
CA LEU A 937 13.13 25.84 2.95
C LEU A 937 12.12 26.90 3.43
N ASN A 938 10.81 26.71 3.20
CA ASN A 938 9.77 27.60 3.71
C ASN A 938 9.80 27.79 5.24
N ASP A 939 10.26 26.78 5.99
CA ASP A 939 10.25 26.81 7.44
C ASP A 939 11.55 27.38 8.05
N TYR A 940 12.64 27.49 7.28
CA TYR A 940 14.00 27.84 7.78
C TYR A 940 14.60 29.14 7.26
N ASP A 941 13.92 29.84 6.34
CA ASP A 941 14.44 31.05 5.68
C ASP A 941 14.32 32.34 6.54
N LEU A 942 13.95 32.25 7.82
CA LEU A 942 13.72 33.43 8.67
C LEU A 942 14.50 33.36 9.99
N ASP A 943 15.22 34.44 10.31
CA ASP A 943 15.83 34.68 11.61
C ASP A 943 14.75 35.03 12.65
N THR A 944 14.10 34.01 13.21
CA THR A 944 13.03 34.24 14.19
C THR A 944 13.58 34.29 15.60
N ASN A 945 13.41 35.44 16.27
CA ASN A 945 13.73 35.58 17.69
C ASN A 945 12.70 34.82 18.54
N THR A 946 13.04 33.61 18.96
CA THR A 946 12.12 32.67 19.61
C THR A 946 12.64 32.23 20.98
N VAL A 947 11.74 31.76 21.84
CA VAL A 947 12.10 31.13 23.10
C VAL A 947 12.71 29.77 22.80
N THR A 948 13.99 29.56 23.08
CA THR A 948 14.65 28.29 22.74
C THR A 948 14.60 27.30 23.89
N ARG A 949 14.58 27.79 25.14
CA ARG A 949 14.52 26.94 26.33
C ARG A 949 13.78 27.59 27.49
N VAL A 950 13.07 26.77 28.26
CA VAL A 950 12.42 27.15 29.52
C VAL A 950 12.73 26.11 30.60
N MET A 951 13.12 26.56 31.79
CA MET A 951 13.24 25.73 32.99
C MET A 951 12.04 25.96 33.89
N VAL A 952 11.37 24.87 34.30
CA VAL A 952 10.23 24.90 35.21
C VAL A 952 10.56 24.11 36.48
N ILE A 953 10.20 24.67 37.63
CA ILE A 953 10.37 24.03 38.95
C ILE A 953 8.97 23.84 39.54
N PRO A 954 8.47 22.60 39.69
CA PRO A 954 7.15 22.37 40.28
C PRO A 954 7.12 22.80 41.74
N GLN A 955 6.08 23.52 42.14
CA GLN A 955 5.91 24.00 43.52
C GLN A 955 4.95 23.11 44.33
N ASN A 956 4.05 22.41 43.66
CA ASN A 956 3.05 21.55 44.28
C ASN A 956 2.88 20.20 43.52
N TRP A 957 2.11 19.27 44.10
CA TRP A 957 1.86 17.95 43.50
C TRP A 957 1.05 18.00 42.19
N PHE A 958 0.26 19.05 42.00
CA PHE A 958 -0.51 19.24 40.77
C PHE A 958 0.37 19.75 39.62
N ASP A 959 1.38 20.57 39.92
CA ASP A 959 2.41 20.99 38.96
C ASP A 959 3.20 19.78 38.45
N ILE A 960 3.61 18.87 39.36
CA ILE A 960 4.27 17.61 38.99
C ILE A 960 3.37 16.80 38.04
N LYS A 961 2.09 16.64 38.38
CA LYS A 961 1.13 15.93 37.52
C LYS A 961 1.04 16.52 36.11
N ARG A 962 1.00 17.85 35.99
CA ARG A 962 0.94 18.55 34.69
C ARG A 962 2.21 18.31 33.88
N LEU A 963 3.39 18.50 34.50
CA LEU A 963 4.68 18.29 33.84
C LEU A 963 4.88 16.82 33.42
N SER A 964 4.55 15.87 34.30
CA SER A 964 4.61 14.43 33.99
C SER A 964 3.65 14.01 32.87
N GLY A 965 2.60 14.81 32.65
CA GLY A 965 1.61 14.60 31.61
C GLY A 965 2.06 15.02 30.21
N LEU A 966 3.15 15.79 30.10
CA LEU A 966 3.67 16.28 28.82
C LEU A 966 4.34 15.17 28.01
N GLU A 967 4.23 15.30 26.70
CA GLU A 967 4.82 14.43 25.70
C GLU A 967 5.72 15.23 24.74
N LEU A 968 6.63 14.55 24.02
CA LEU A 968 7.37 15.19 22.93
C LEU A 968 6.38 15.71 21.87
N LEU A 969 6.71 16.86 21.27
CA LEU A 969 5.91 17.59 20.29
C LEU A 969 4.58 18.17 20.81
N ASP A 970 4.29 18.06 22.11
CA ASP A 970 3.16 18.76 22.72
C ASP A 970 3.33 20.27 22.59
N LYS A 971 2.19 20.94 22.41
CA LYS A 971 2.14 22.40 22.22
C LYS A 971 2.14 23.10 23.58
N VAL A 972 3.09 24.00 23.77
CA VAL A 972 3.28 24.80 25.00
C VAL A 972 3.20 26.28 24.66
N CYS A 973 2.51 27.03 25.50
CA CYS A 973 2.41 28.48 25.41
C CYS A 973 3.35 29.11 26.44
N VAL A 974 4.24 30.00 26.02
CA VAL A 974 5.17 30.74 26.87
C VAL A 974 4.86 32.23 26.79
N PHE A 975 4.51 32.83 27.91
CA PHE A 975 4.37 34.28 28.03
C PHE A 975 5.67 34.91 28.53
N VAL A 976 6.18 35.88 27.80
CA VAL A 976 7.41 36.60 28.16
C VAL A 976 7.14 38.08 28.06
N LYS A 977 7.07 38.79 29.20
CA LYS A 977 6.81 40.24 29.21
C LYS A 977 5.57 40.63 28.39
N GLY A 978 4.50 39.84 28.50
CA GLY A 978 3.24 40.02 27.75
C GLY A 978 3.24 39.50 26.30
N GLU A 979 4.37 39.05 25.77
CA GLU A 979 4.46 38.43 24.44
C GLU A 979 4.11 36.94 24.51
N LYS A 980 3.19 36.49 23.65
CA LYS A 980 2.75 35.10 23.56
C LYS A 980 3.56 34.33 22.53
N HIS A 981 4.27 33.30 22.98
CA HIS A 981 5.02 32.36 22.14
C HIS A 981 4.38 30.98 22.20
N VAL A 982 4.02 30.41 21.04
CA VAL A 982 3.40 29.08 20.99
C VAL A 982 4.34 28.12 20.27
N MET A 983 4.81 27.11 20.98
CA MET A 983 5.92 26.26 20.55
C MET A 983 5.63 24.78 20.82
N ARG A 984 6.48 23.90 20.28
CA ARG A 984 6.39 22.44 20.52
C ARG A 984 7.63 21.94 21.22
N VAL A 985 7.45 21.10 22.24
CA VAL A 985 8.56 20.52 23.00
C VAL A 985 9.37 19.58 22.10
N ARG A 986 10.61 19.92 21.78
CA ARG A 986 11.50 19.09 20.95
C ARG A 986 12.44 18.23 21.80
N HIS A 987 12.81 18.73 22.97
CA HIS A 987 13.64 18.02 23.94
C HIS A 987 13.16 18.37 25.36
N MET A 988 13.04 17.35 26.21
CA MET A 988 12.66 17.45 27.61
C MET A 988 13.71 16.77 28.49
N GLU A 989 14.18 17.48 29.52
CA GLU A 989 15.12 16.96 30.50
C GLU A 989 14.55 17.07 31.91
N TRP A 990 14.52 15.96 32.65
CA TRP A 990 14.16 15.95 34.07
C TRP A 990 15.41 15.73 34.92
N PHE A 991 15.56 16.57 35.93
CA PHE A 991 16.54 16.39 36.98
C PHE A 991 15.83 16.24 38.32
N ILE A 992 16.06 15.12 38.99
CA ILE A 992 15.48 14.82 40.30
C ILE A 992 16.61 14.46 41.26
N ASP A 993 16.67 15.19 42.37
CA ASP A 993 17.55 14.93 43.50
C ASP A 993 16.76 14.95 44.83
N ALA A 994 17.47 14.79 45.95
CA ALA A 994 16.85 14.68 47.28
C ALA A 994 16.10 15.94 47.74
N GLY A 995 16.33 17.10 47.13
CA GLY A 995 15.73 18.37 47.53
C GLY A 995 15.03 19.14 46.41
N HIS A 996 15.17 18.71 45.17
CA HIS A 996 14.84 19.50 44.00
C HIS A 996 14.36 18.63 42.83
N ILE A 997 13.33 19.12 42.16
CA ILE A 997 12.91 18.67 40.83
C ILE A 997 12.98 19.90 39.93
N ARG A 998 13.58 19.74 38.75
CA ARG A 998 13.44 20.70 37.65
C ARG A 998 13.22 19.98 36.33
N VAL A 999 12.46 20.63 35.46
CA VAL A 999 12.19 20.16 34.10
C VAL A 999 12.64 21.24 33.13
N GLU A 1000 13.52 20.90 32.21
CA GLU A 1000 13.94 21.78 31.12
C GLU A 1000 13.21 21.38 29.84
N LEU A 1001 12.56 22.35 29.21
CA LEU A 1001 11.87 22.21 27.93
C LEU A 1001 12.66 23.00 26.89
N THR A 1002 13.15 22.31 25.87
CA THR A 1002 13.84 22.90 24.72
C THR A 1002 12.94 22.80 23.50
N PHE A 1003 12.81 23.92 22.78
CA PHE A 1003 11.93 24.06 21.62
C PHE A 1003 12.70 24.20 20.30
N SER A 1004 14.00 24.50 20.37
CA SER A 1004 14.88 24.57 19.21
C SER A 1004 15.10 23.20 18.58
N ARG A 1005 15.24 23.17 17.25
CA ARG A 1005 15.46 21.95 16.48
C ARG A 1005 16.95 21.52 16.48
N SER A 1006 17.21 20.21 16.55
CA SER A 1006 18.53 19.61 16.23
C SER A 1006 18.56 19.02 14.80
N LYS A 1007 19.76 18.72 14.27
CA LYS A 1007 19.95 18.38 12.83
C LYS A 1007 19.02 17.28 12.31
N ARG A 1008 18.82 16.21 13.09
CA ARG A 1008 17.98 15.04 12.75
C ARG A 1008 16.54 15.12 13.30
N GLN A 1009 16.01 16.29 13.62
CA GLN A 1009 14.59 16.44 13.98
C GLN A 1009 13.75 16.86 12.77
N SER A 1010 12.43 16.65 12.85
CA SER A 1010 11.53 17.04 11.76
C SER A 1010 11.67 18.53 11.44
N ALA A 1011 11.80 18.82 10.14
CA ALA A 1011 11.97 20.18 9.67
C ALA A 1011 10.66 20.98 9.80
N TRP A 1012 9.53 20.31 9.59
CA TRP A 1012 8.19 20.87 9.67
C TRP A 1012 7.64 20.81 11.10
N GLY A 1013 6.61 21.60 11.37
CA GLY A 1013 5.93 21.63 12.66
C GLY A 1013 5.71 23.04 13.15
N ALA A 1014 4.78 23.73 12.49
CA ALA A 1014 4.28 25.08 12.80
C ALA A 1014 5.37 26.11 13.15
N VAL A 1015 5.57 27.07 12.24
CA VAL A 1015 6.23 28.34 12.56
C VAL A 1015 5.60 28.90 13.84
N PRO A 1016 6.39 29.25 14.87
CA PRO A 1016 5.85 29.84 16.10
C PRO A 1016 4.98 31.04 15.74
N THR A 1017 3.71 31.00 16.16
CA THR A 1017 2.78 32.09 15.90
C THR A 1017 2.99 33.16 16.97
N PHE A 1018 3.37 34.35 16.55
CA PHE A 1018 3.48 35.53 17.40
C PHE A 1018 2.16 36.28 17.38
N GLU A 1019 1.58 36.48 18.55
CA GLU A 1019 0.38 37.29 18.71
C GLU A 1019 0.67 38.35 19.77
N TYR A 1020 0.70 39.62 19.37
CA TYR A 1020 0.81 40.74 20.29
C TYR A 1020 -0.53 40.88 21.01
N VAL A 1021 -0.58 40.47 22.28
CA VAL A 1021 -1.75 40.71 23.12
C VAL A 1021 -1.70 42.18 23.52
N GLY A 1022 -2.63 42.97 22.97
CA GLY A 1022 -2.68 44.42 23.19
C GLY A 1022 -2.56 44.81 24.65
N THR A 1023 -1.76 45.84 24.91
CA THR A 1023 -1.53 46.44 26.22
C THR A 1023 -2.81 46.93 26.87
N ASP A 1024 -3.20 46.31 27.97
CA ASP A 1024 -3.87 47.01 29.07
C ASP A 1024 -2.94 46.95 30.30
N ASN A 1025 -2.17 48.02 30.48
CA ASN A 1025 -1.50 48.47 31.71
C ASN A 1025 -0.71 47.44 32.54
N TYR A 1026 0.51 47.10 32.10
CA TYR A 1026 1.58 46.75 33.05
C TYR A 1026 2.24 48.03 33.56
N THR A 1027 2.00 48.35 34.83
CA THR A 1027 2.82 49.32 35.55
C THR A 1027 4.07 48.56 36.00
N ASP A 1028 5.23 48.88 35.42
CA ASP A 1028 6.53 48.40 35.91
C ASP A 1028 6.69 48.81 37.38
N VAL A 1029 6.50 47.87 38.30
CA VAL A 1029 6.91 48.05 39.69
C VAL A 1029 8.34 47.51 39.80
N TYR A 1030 9.31 48.34 39.40
CA TYR A 1030 10.68 48.20 39.87
C TYR A 1030 10.72 48.49 41.38
N GLY A 1031 10.50 47.45 42.18
CA GLY A 1031 10.84 47.43 43.59
C GLY A 1031 12.32 47.12 43.75
N SER A 1032 13.21 48.06 43.44
CA SER A 1032 14.59 48.00 43.94
C SER A 1032 14.58 48.36 45.43
N THR A 1033 14.84 47.40 46.31
CA THR A 1033 15.57 47.63 47.55
C THR A 1033 16.08 46.30 48.09
N TYR A 1034 17.41 46.23 48.23
CA TYR A 1034 18.25 45.35 49.06
C TYR A 1034 17.64 44.13 49.73
#